data_AF-A0A971Q3H3-F1
#
_entry.id   AF-A0A971Q3H3-F1
#
_cell.length_a   1.000
_cell.length_b   1.000
_cell.length_c   1.000
_cell.angle_alpha   90.00
_cell.angle_beta   90.00
_cell.angle_gamma   90.00
#
_symmetry.space_group_name_H-M   'P 1'
#
loop_
_entity.id
_entity.type
_entity.pdbx_description
1 polymer ?
#
loop_
_entity_poly.entity_id
_entity_poly.type
_entity_poly.pdbx_seq_one_letter_code
_entity_poly.pdbx_strand_id
1 'polypeptide(L)'
;MSLCRMLVAVLTMSVCALAGETVTIVNAAKDSKESAYIERLVVTTTDATLVLRFEGALDVGREMDAVKANTNDKFHHADNQLVVTLSNEALEEFALTVGPDAAGTLAVFPDKAALKVVEGAVELAIPLELVRYSPVQVIAEMYALYYGSEQMLATEGRNLFSAEGGDPARIEVASLPVKPDAPAVEDLKAAEVGPNSVSLAWRTNNRTSAHVTVEAEGEASRTIEEAYRTDGHRLTIADLRPETAYVAKVSGEDFAGRQAEPKAIEFRTTAVDAKAVKDDPWLRVQGKYIVDSTGKPFPLGGYSHFVGEYWWNEFPRYGTTAMTARYFRSMGYNACRLGLAEHQPGGWSASIMKDGSAFELYGGAEGFVKKFVRPLANQIMDQGVYVIIDWHDTYGMDAEKIEKIAQFWEACAAEFADEPRVAMYQLYNEPCFKDGQNRIDLAPRVREIMKDSITRIRKHDKRHIILVSDWNCGWGWATESQWQPVNFDPGDPQKQIVYSKHISKEHTTEAFMVGGVDRIADKYNVPIFFDEVETNGLLPPRETAWFYDFLWNNPRKYGFLTWVCGQYPHQHQRVGSAFAQAYLPRPPFTERGEEPIVGWRRIGDPQETKAGEWWFYRYTLGEALPAGDYGVVIECASTDTAVAIAVAPADDRTKLLGTWLGPPGGTQWYNWSITEGQNGVNGAVYFHALEPFVEIVLRTTKELATTYRTEDVIRDWREIQLIRLNPAHQMPVPKVNSRFVEMPQ
;
A
#
# COMPACT_ATOMS: atom_id res chain seq x y z
N MET A 1 60.53 -2.59 22.21
CA MET A 1 60.83 -3.62 23.21
C MET A 1 59.99 -3.35 24.45
N SER A 2 59.04 -4.26 24.67
CA SER A 2 58.53 -4.78 25.94
C SER A 2 58.01 -3.92 27.10
N LEU A 3 56.76 -4.29 27.44
CA LEU A 3 56.23 -4.60 28.77
C LEU A 3 56.03 -3.45 29.77
N CYS A 4 54.78 -3.01 29.89
CA CYS A 4 53.91 -3.35 31.04
C CYS A 4 52.64 -2.49 30.95
N ARG A 5 51.55 -3.04 30.39
CA ARG A 5 50.21 -2.61 30.77
C ARG A 5 49.53 -3.81 31.41
N MET A 6 49.28 -3.64 32.70
CA MET A 6 48.54 -4.52 33.57
C MET A 6 47.29 -5.04 32.88
N LEU A 7 47.15 -6.36 32.86
CA LEU A 7 45.85 -7.00 33.02
C LEU A 7 45.21 -6.41 34.28
N VAL A 8 44.32 -5.44 34.12
CA VAL A 8 43.21 -5.28 35.05
C VAL A 8 42.09 -6.09 34.42
N ALA A 9 41.99 -7.35 34.83
CA ALA A 9 40.76 -8.08 34.64
C ALA A 9 39.68 -7.27 35.39
N VAL A 10 38.82 -6.59 34.65
CA VAL A 10 37.53 -6.17 35.17
C VAL A 10 36.82 -7.50 35.45
N LEU A 11 36.85 -7.93 36.70
CA LEU A 11 36.00 -8.99 37.21
C LEU A 11 34.56 -8.48 37.06
N THR A 12 33.95 -8.71 35.91
CA THR A 12 32.50 -8.60 35.77
C THR A 12 31.93 -9.66 36.70
N MET A 13 31.30 -9.24 37.80
CA MET A 13 30.59 -10.16 38.69
C MET A 13 29.53 -10.89 37.87
N SER A 14 29.82 -12.15 37.53
CA SER A 14 28.87 -13.03 36.87
C SER A 14 28.15 -13.81 37.97
N VAL A 15 26.82 -13.78 37.96
CA VAL A 15 26.05 -14.52 38.96
C VAL A 15 25.45 -15.76 38.31
N CYS A 16 25.69 -16.93 38.93
CA CYS A 16 25.21 -18.21 38.41
C CYS A 16 23.86 -18.55 39.05
N ALA A 17 22.85 -18.77 38.21
CA ALA A 17 21.53 -19.21 38.61
C ALA A 17 21.36 -20.69 38.23
N LEU A 18 21.53 -21.58 39.21
CA LEU A 18 21.23 -23.00 39.07
C LEU A 18 19.71 -23.23 39.14
N ALA A 19 19.25 -24.32 38.51
CA ALA A 19 17.83 -24.65 38.51
C ALA A 19 17.29 -24.77 39.95
N GLY A 20 16.25 -23.99 40.26
CA GLY A 20 15.65 -23.92 41.59
C GLY A 20 16.38 -23.03 42.60
N GLU A 21 17.53 -22.44 42.25
CA GLU A 21 18.18 -21.42 43.06
C GLU A 21 17.68 -20.02 42.70
N THR A 22 17.57 -19.18 43.74
CA THR A 22 17.19 -17.78 43.59
C THR A 22 18.40 -16.89 43.82
N VAL A 23 18.72 -16.10 42.81
CA VAL A 23 19.78 -15.09 42.83
C VAL A 23 19.13 -13.72 42.98
N THR A 24 19.68 -12.84 43.82
CA THR A 24 19.23 -11.44 43.93
C THR A 24 20.37 -10.50 43.59
N ILE A 25 20.13 -9.64 42.59
CA ILE A 25 21.04 -8.59 42.14
C ILE A 25 20.44 -7.26 42.57
N VAL A 26 21.14 -6.53 43.43
CA VAL A 26 20.71 -5.20 43.89
C VAL A 26 21.12 -4.18 42.84
N ASN A 27 20.21 -3.25 42.49
CA ASN A 27 20.53 -2.18 41.54
C ASN A 27 21.64 -1.30 42.12
N ALA A 28 22.78 -1.23 41.44
CA ALA A 28 23.92 -0.43 41.88
C ALA A 28 23.61 1.08 41.89
N ALA A 29 22.63 1.49 41.10
CA ALA A 29 22.20 2.89 40.99
C ALA A 29 20.98 3.23 41.88
N LYS A 30 20.52 2.33 42.76
CA LYS A 30 19.29 2.53 43.56
C LYS A 30 19.28 3.81 44.41
N ASP A 31 20.45 4.27 44.86
CA ASP A 31 20.60 5.46 45.71
C ASP A 31 20.87 6.73 44.86
N SER A 32 20.93 6.60 43.54
CA SER A 32 20.96 7.74 42.64
C SER A 32 19.56 8.35 42.52
N LYS A 33 19.48 9.69 42.47
CA LYS A 33 18.21 10.40 42.24
C LYS A 33 17.64 10.14 40.84
N GLU A 34 18.48 9.62 39.96
CA GLU A 34 18.09 9.19 38.64
C GLU A 34 17.42 7.81 38.79
N SER A 35 18.06 6.79 39.41
CA SER A 35 17.77 5.33 39.42
C SER A 35 16.97 4.64 40.54
N ALA A 36 15.84 5.22 40.95
CA ALA A 36 15.08 4.75 42.12
C ALA A 36 13.91 3.73 41.88
N TYR A 37 13.46 3.46 40.65
CA TYR A 37 12.24 2.65 40.43
C TYR A 37 12.46 1.14 40.58
N ILE A 38 13.60 0.63 40.08
CA ILE A 38 13.97 -0.78 40.19
C ILE A 38 15.01 -0.89 41.31
N GLU A 39 14.67 -1.52 42.42
CA GLU A 39 15.58 -1.67 43.56
C GLU A 39 16.45 -2.92 43.43
N ARG A 40 15.89 -4.01 42.91
CA ARG A 40 16.56 -5.30 42.77
C ARG A 40 15.93 -6.16 41.67
N LEU A 41 16.76 -6.99 41.05
CA LEU A 41 16.37 -8.06 40.15
C LEU A 41 16.56 -9.40 40.87
N VAL A 42 15.49 -10.14 41.01
CA VAL A 42 15.49 -11.52 41.51
C VAL A 42 15.42 -12.46 40.31
N VAL A 43 16.43 -13.30 40.15
CA VAL A 43 16.56 -14.27 39.06
C VAL A 43 16.32 -15.66 39.60
N THR A 44 15.48 -16.43 38.93
CA THR A 44 15.29 -17.86 39.20
C THR A 44 15.23 -18.61 37.88
N THR A 45 15.79 -19.81 37.83
CA THR A 45 15.79 -20.64 36.61
C THR A 45 15.10 -21.98 36.89
N THR A 46 14.41 -22.50 35.88
CA THR A 46 13.96 -23.89 35.81
C THR A 46 14.58 -24.56 34.60
N ASP A 47 14.24 -25.83 34.35
CA ASP A 47 14.70 -26.56 33.16
C ASP A 47 14.18 -25.94 31.85
N ALA A 48 13.14 -25.10 31.89
CA ALA A 48 12.49 -24.54 30.70
C ALA A 48 12.38 -23.00 30.69
N THR A 49 12.55 -22.32 31.83
CA THR A 49 12.28 -20.87 31.95
C THR A 49 13.35 -20.13 32.75
N LEU A 50 13.73 -18.96 32.26
CA LEU A 50 14.42 -17.91 33.01
C LEU A 50 13.37 -16.94 33.56
N VAL A 51 13.25 -16.86 34.88
CA VAL A 51 12.33 -15.95 35.56
C VAL A 51 13.10 -14.73 36.04
N LEU A 52 12.72 -13.56 35.53
CA LEU A 52 13.25 -12.26 35.93
C LEU A 52 12.17 -11.50 36.69
N ARG A 53 12.37 -11.32 37.99
CA ARG A 53 11.47 -10.57 38.86
C ARG A 53 12.11 -9.26 39.28
N PHE A 54 11.59 -8.17 38.76
CA PHE A 54 12.00 -6.81 39.09
C PHE A 54 11.18 -6.34 40.29
N GLU A 55 11.83 -5.90 41.36
CA GLU A 55 11.16 -5.41 42.56
C GLU A 55 11.52 -3.94 42.82
N GLY A 56 10.53 -3.16 43.27
CA GLY A 56 10.68 -1.74 43.58
C GLY A 56 9.37 -0.97 43.42
N ALA A 57 9.46 0.36 43.36
CA ALA A 57 8.32 1.24 43.08
C ALA A 57 8.01 1.28 41.57
N LEU A 58 7.67 0.11 41.01
CA LEU A 58 7.37 -0.08 39.59
C LEU A 58 5.94 0.39 39.30
N ASP A 59 5.76 1.68 39.05
CA ASP A 59 4.47 2.29 38.70
C ASP A 59 4.09 2.01 37.23
N VAL A 60 4.14 0.73 36.82
CA VAL A 60 3.85 0.26 35.45
C VAL A 60 2.35 0.22 35.25
N GLY A 61 1.84 0.87 34.20
CA GLY A 61 0.41 0.97 33.94
C GLY A 61 0.00 2.30 33.33
N ARG A 62 -1.30 2.49 33.20
CA ARG A 62 -1.89 3.73 32.66
C ARG A 62 -2.29 4.67 33.79
N GLU A 63 -1.68 5.86 33.81
CA GLU A 63 -2.06 6.96 34.68
C GLU A 63 -2.93 7.95 33.90
N MET A 64 -4.17 8.19 34.35
CA MET A 64 -5.05 9.19 33.76
C MET A 64 -4.73 10.60 34.30
N ASP A 65 -4.94 11.62 33.48
CA ASP A 65 -4.69 13.03 33.82
C ASP A 65 -3.24 13.32 34.24
N ALA A 66 -2.29 12.60 33.62
CA ALA A 66 -0.88 12.61 33.98
C ALA A 66 -0.24 14.00 33.84
N VAL A 67 0.64 14.33 34.77
CA VAL A 67 1.41 15.60 34.75
C VAL A 67 2.89 15.30 34.69
N LYS A 68 3.57 15.80 33.66
CA LYS A 68 5.01 15.60 33.53
C LYS A 68 5.75 16.41 34.59
N ALA A 69 6.35 15.72 35.56
CA ALA A 69 6.90 16.31 36.79
C ALA A 69 7.91 17.45 36.57
N ASN A 70 8.66 17.43 35.47
CA ASN A 70 9.73 18.41 35.22
C ASN A 70 9.24 19.68 34.49
N THR A 71 8.11 19.60 33.78
CA THR A 71 7.57 20.72 32.97
C THR A 71 6.21 21.21 33.43
N ASN A 72 5.52 20.44 34.30
CA ASN A 72 4.12 20.63 34.71
C ASN A 72 3.12 20.59 33.54
N ASP A 73 3.52 20.03 32.40
CA ASP A 73 2.62 19.83 31.27
C ASP A 73 1.60 18.74 31.61
N LYS A 74 0.34 18.99 31.25
CA LYS A 74 -0.78 18.08 31.51
C LYS A 74 -1.11 17.25 30.28
N PHE A 75 -1.32 15.97 30.51
CA PHE A 75 -1.62 14.97 29.49
C PHE A 75 -2.91 14.24 29.86
N HIS A 76 -3.61 13.72 28.86
CA HIS A 76 -4.84 12.95 29.06
C HIS A 76 -4.54 11.62 29.78
N HIS A 77 -3.44 10.96 29.42
CA HIS A 77 -2.89 9.85 30.18
C HIS A 77 -1.38 9.68 29.93
N ALA A 78 -0.71 8.91 30.79
CA ALA A 78 0.63 8.41 30.57
C ALA A 78 0.65 6.89 30.70
N ASP A 79 1.33 6.21 29.78
CA ASP A 79 1.58 4.78 29.86
C ASP A 79 3.02 4.57 30.35
N ASN A 80 3.14 4.07 31.58
CA ASN A 80 4.40 3.71 32.19
C ASN A 80 4.72 2.24 31.87
N GLN A 81 5.91 2.01 31.33
CA GLN A 81 6.33 0.72 30.77
C GLN A 81 7.70 0.31 31.32
N LEU A 82 7.90 -0.99 31.53
CA LEU A 82 9.20 -1.60 31.84
C LEU A 82 9.73 -2.31 30.60
N VAL A 83 10.84 -1.85 30.05
CA VAL A 83 11.53 -2.47 28.91
C VAL A 83 12.70 -3.30 29.43
N VAL A 84 12.75 -4.59 29.11
CA VAL A 84 13.80 -5.53 29.52
C VAL A 84 14.52 -6.03 28.28
N THR A 85 15.77 -5.61 28.10
CA THR A 85 16.62 -6.03 27.00
C THR A 85 17.52 -7.19 27.42
N LEU A 86 17.43 -8.28 26.67
CA LEU A 86 18.24 -9.48 26.82
C LEU A 86 19.23 -9.56 25.66
N SER A 87 20.50 -9.85 25.94
CA SER A 87 21.47 -10.11 24.88
C SER A 87 22.47 -11.19 25.29
N ASN A 88 23.09 -11.83 24.32
CA ASN A 88 24.26 -12.67 24.52
C ASN A 88 25.07 -12.73 23.21
N GLU A 89 26.17 -13.48 23.20
CA GLU A 89 27.06 -13.53 22.03
C GLU A 89 26.43 -14.12 20.74
N ALA A 90 25.26 -14.75 20.82
CA ALA A 90 24.51 -15.32 19.70
C ALA A 90 23.10 -14.71 19.53
N LEU A 91 22.72 -13.79 20.42
CA LEU A 91 21.45 -13.06 20.44
C LEU A 91 21.76 -11.56 20.45
N GLU A 92 21.56 -10.92 19.28
CA GLU A 92 21.43 -9.45 19.22
C GLU A 92 20.28 -9.01 20.13
N GLU A 93 20.42 -7.82 20.73
CA GLU A 93 19.50 -7.28 21.74
C GLU A 93 18.02 -7.59 21.48
N PHE A 94 17.40 -8.30 22.42
CA PHE A 94 16.00 -8.70 22.39
C PHE A 94 15.26 -8.03 23.53
N ALA A 95 14.38 -7.08 23.21
CA ALA A 95 13.61 -6.33 24.20
C ALA A 95 12.22 -6.94 24.43
N LEU A 96 11.83 -7.03 25.71
CA LEU A 96 10.49 -7.33 26.19
C LEU A 96 9.94 -6.10 26.91
N THR A 97 8.81 -5.56 26.45
CA THR A 97 8.17 -4.40 27.05
C THR A 97 6.95 -4.84 27.84
N VAL A 98 6.93 -4.58 29.15
CA VAL A 98 5.75 -4.70 30.00
C VAL A 98 5.06 -3.35 30.06
N GLY A 99 3.81 -3.27 29.60
CA GLY A 99 3.05 -2.03 29.55
C GLY A 99 1.57 -2.27 29.36
N PRO A 100 0.73 -1.23 29.51
CA PRO A 100 -0.69 -1.34 29.23
C PRO A 100 -0.94 -1.61 27.74
N ASP A 101 -1.88 -2.49 27.44
CA ASP A 101 -2.44 -2.70 26.11
C ASP A 101 -3.43 -1.60 25.74
N ALA A 102 -4.09 -1.72 24.57
CA ALA A 102 -5.09 -0.75 24.13
C ALA A 102 -6.24 -0.57 25.15
N ALA A 103 -6.59 -1.61 25.91
CA ALA A 103 -7.61 -1.58 26.94
C ALA A 103 -7.09 -1.09 28.31
N GLY A 104 -5.80 -0.73 28.42
CA GLY A 104 -5.16 -0.33 29.67
C GLY A 104 -4.75 -1.50 30.56
N THR A 105 -4.88 -2.75 30.09
CA THR A 105 -4.52 -3.95 30.84
C THR A 105 -3.03 -4.24 30.65
N LEU A 106 -2.31 -4.54 31.72
CA LEU A 106 -0.87 -4.85 31.61
C LEU A 106 -0.64 -6.14 30.82
N ALA A 107 0.25 -6.05 29.83
CA ALA A 107 0.70 -7.15 28.99
C ALA A 107 2.21 -7.05 28.72
N VAL A 108 2.79 -8.10 28.14
CA VAL A 108 4.18 -8.11 27.68
C VAL A 108 4.24 -8.18 26.15
N PHE A 109 5.13 -7.38 25.56
CA PHE A 109 5.27 -7.21 24.13
C PHE A 109 6.72 -7.45 23.69
N PRO A 110 6.98 -8.30 22.68
CA PRO A 110 6.02 -9.23 22.08
C PRO A 110 5.54 -10.29 23.10
N ASP A 111 4.37 -10.90 22.85
CA ASP A 111 3.79 -11.96 23.70
C ASP A 111 4.60 -13.27 23.59
N LYS A 112 5.75 -13.25 24.26
CA LYS A 112 6.79 -14.29 24.22
C LYS A 112 7.24 -14.72 25.61
N ALA A 113 6.80 -14.02 26.65
CA ALA A 113 7.07 -14.35 28.04
C ALA A 113 5.75 -14.35 28.81
N ALA A 114 5.66 -15.10 29.91
CA ALA A 114 4.51 -14.98 30.80
C ALA A 114 4.74 -13.81 31.76
N LEU A 115 3.75 -12.94 31.86
CA LEU A 115 3.74 -11.80 32.79
C LEU A 115 2.98 -12.17 34.07
N LYS A 116 3.58 -11.87 35.22
CA LYS A 116 2.91 -11.90 36.52
C LYS A 116 3.22 -10.62 37.29
N VAL A 117 2.17 -9.89 37.65
CA VAL A 117 2.26 -8.67 38.45
C VAL A 117 1.88 -9.01 39.89
N VAL A 118 2.73 -8.64 40.84
CA VAL A 118 2.46 -8.74 42.28
C VAL A 118 2.72 -7.37 42.91
N GLU A 119 2.19 -7.13 44.10
CA GLU A 119 2.37 -5.85 44.78
C GLU A 119 3.87 -5.51 44.92
N GLY A 120 4.31 -4.43 44.27
CA GLY A 120 5.70 -3.97 44.25
C GLY A 120 6.69 -4.77 43.38
N ALA A 121 6.22 -5.66 42.49
CA ALA A 121 7.09 -6.38 41.56
C ALA A 121 6.44 -6.82 40.25
N VAL A 122 7.26 -6.88 39.20
CA VAL A 122 6.91 -7.42 37.88
C VAL A 122 7.78 -8.65 37.61
N GLU A 123 7.15 -9.78 37.31
CA GLU A 123 7.81 -11.06 37.04
C GLU A 123 7.58 -11.47 35.59
N LEU A 124 8.68 -11.71 34.87
CA LEU A 124 8.71 -12.22 33.50
C LEU A 124 9.27 -13.63 33.50
N ALA A 125 8.45 -14.61 33.11
CA ALA A 125 8.92 -15.97 32.85
C ALA A 125 9.23 -16.12 31.36
N ILE A 126 10.52 -16.17 31.04
CA ILE A 126 11.05 -16.16 29.68
C ILE A 126 11.44 -17.59 29.31
N PRO A 127 10.85 -18.18 28.26
CA PRO A 127 11.26 -19.48 27.76
C PRO A 127 12.76 -19.51 27.41
N LEU A 128 13.49 -20.52 27.87
CA LEU A 128 14.94 -20.64 27.63
C LEU A 128 15.28 -20.76 26.14
N GLU A 129 14.36 -21.25 25.32
CA GLU A 129 14.46 -21.29 23.85
C GLU A 129 14.57 -19.91 23.18
N LEU A 130 14.15 -18.84 23.85
CA LEU A 130 14.31 -17.46 23.34
C LEU A 130 15.72 -16.93 23.57
N VAL A 131 16.36 -17.36 24.66
CA VAL A 131 17.68 -16.87 25.06
C VAL A 131 18.80 -17.76 24.53
N ARG A 132 18.54 -19.07 24.43
CA ARG A 132 19.34 -20.15 23.80
C ARG A 132 20.72 -20.43 24.38
N TYR A 133 21.43 -19.43 24.88
CA TYR A 133 22.82 -19.55 25.31
C TYR A 133 23.07 -18.80 26.63
N SER A 134 24.01 -19.33 27.41
CA SER A 134 24.58 -18.66 28.59
C SER A 134 25.96 -18.07 28.27
N PRO A 135 26.36 -16.93 28.86
CA PRO A 135 25.61 -16.03 29.76
C PRO A 135 24.56 -15.18 29.05
N VAL A 136 23.58 -14.71 29.82
CA VAL A 136 22.55 -13.74 29.39
C VAL A 136 22.85 -12.39 30.03
N GLN A 137 22.95 -11.35 29.23
CA GLN A 137 23.00 -9.97 29.70
C GLN A 137 21.59 -9.40 29.79
N VAL A 138 21.28 -8.73 30.89
CA VAL A 138 19.98 -8.13 31.17
C VAL A 138 20.16 -6.64 31.46
N ILE A 139 19.43 -5.83 30.70
CA ILE A 139 19.24 -4.41 30.92
C ILE A 139 17.75 -4.20 31.15
N ALA A 140 17.37 -3.33 32.09
CA ALA A 140 15.97 -2.98 32.29
C ALA A 140 15.79 -1.48 32.47
N GLU A 141 14.78 -0.92 31.81
CA GLU A 141 14.51 0.51 31.73
C GLU A 141 13.03 0.82 31.96
N MET A 142 12.72 1.90 32.71
CA MET A 142 11.35 2.41 32.79
C MET A 142 11.14 3.56 31.81
N TYR A 143 10.02 3.56 31.11
CA TYR A 143 9.61 4.62 30.19
C TYR A 143 8.22 5.13 30.55
N ALA A 144 8.05 6.45 30.52
CA ALA A 144 6.73 7.09 30.56
C ALA A 144 6.42 7.65 29.15
N LEU A 145 5.33 7.18 28.55
CA LEU A 145 4.82 7.67 27.27
C LEU A 145 3.59 8.54 27.56
N TYR A 146 3.65 9.83 27.24
CA TYR A 146 2.59 10.79 27.57
C TYR A 146 1.70 11.06 26.36
N TYR A 147 0.37 11.06 26.56
CA TYR A 147 -0.63 11.17 25.50
C TYR A 147 -1.59 12.35 25.74
N GLY A 148 -1.82 13.17 24.73
CA GLY A 148 -2.81 14.27 24.80
C GLY A 148 -4.25 13.82 24.57
N SER A 149 -4.42 12.65 23.95
CA SER A 149 -5.68 11.95 23.71
C SER A 149 -5.37 10.46 23.50
N GLU A 150 -5.29 9.99 22.25
CA GLU A 150 -4.71 8.71 21.83
C GLU A 150 -3.34 8.88 21.13
N GLN A 151 -2.92 10.13 20.85
CA GLN A 151 -1.63 10.44 20.26
C GLN A 151 -0.55 10.63 21.32
N MET A 152 0.57 9.92 21.18
CA MET A 152 1.75 10.11 22.03
C MET A 152 2.40 11.46 21.70
N LEU A 153 2.53 12.32 22.70
CA LEU A 153 3.06 13.68 22.56
C LEU A 153 4.46 13.84 23.13
N ALA A 154 4.85 12.99 24.08
CA ALA A 154 6.19 13.01 24.66
C ALA A 154 6.56 11.64 25.20
N THR A 155 7.87 11.38 25.27
CA THR A 155 8.43 10.25 25.99
C THR A 155 9.43 10.75 27.02
N GLU A 156 9.54 10.03 28.13
CA GLU A 156 10.59 10.24 29.11
C GLU A 156 11.07 8.87 29.58
N GLY A 157 12.31 8.52 29.23
CA GLY A 157 12.99 7.38 29.81
C GLY A 157 13.51 7.74 31.19
N ARG A 158 13.26 6.89 32.18
CA ARG A 158 13.89 6.96 33.49
C ARG A 158 14.32 5.56 33.92
N ASN A 159 15.64 5.36 33.99
CA ASN A 159 16.38 4.31 34.72
C ASN A 159 16.68 2.96 34.15
N LEU A 160 17.98 2.83 33.88
CA LEU A 160 18.76 1.62 33.65
C LEU A 160 19.07 0.90 34.96
N PHE A 161 18.48 -0.28 35.16
CA PHE A 161 18.96 -1.26 36.14
C PHE A 161 20.37 -1.71 35.73
N SER A 162 21.32 -1.62 36.65
CA SER A 162 22.70 -2.07 36.44
C SER A 162 23.20 -2.89 37.63
N ALA A 163 24.08 -3.84 37.33
CA ALA A 163 24.84 -4.55 38.35
C ALA A 163 25.98 -3.68 38.90
N GLU A 164 26.74 -4.19 39.86
CA GLU A 164 27.90 -3.49 40.42
C GLU A 164 28.87 -3.06 39.30
N GLY A 165 29.23 -1.78 39.26
CA GLY A 165 30.10 -1.20 38.22
C GLY A 165 29.37 -0.48 37.07
N GLY A 166 28.03 -0.54 37.01
CA GLY A 166 27.24 0.16 35.99
C GLY A 166 27.03 -0.63 34.69
N ASP A 167 27.49 -1.90 34.65
CA ASP A 167 27.32 -2.81 33.52
C ASP A 167 25.96 -3.54 33.54
N PRO A 168 25.51 -4.11 32.41
CA PRO A 168 24.35 -5.00 32.36
C PRO A 168 24.49 -6.17 33.34
N ALA A 169 23.36 -6.64 33.88
CA ALA A 169 23.40 -7.82 34.75
C ALA A 169 23.70 -9.07 33.93
N ARG A 170 24.82 -9.72 34.23
CA ARG A 170 25.26 -10.95 33.57
C ARG A 170 24.82 -12.18 34.38
N ILE A 171 23.91 -12.95 33.81
CA ILE A 171 23.30 -14.14 34.41
C ILE A 171 23.85 -15.39 33.71
N GLU A 172 24.54 -16.25 34.44
CA GLU A 172 24.92 -17.57 33.96
C GLU A 172 23.76 -18.55 34.22
N VAL A 173 23.20 -19.14 33.16
CA VAL A 173 22.06 -20.06 33.21
C VAL A 173 22.56 -21.47 32.92
N ALA A 174 22.69 -22.30 33.96
CA ALA A 174 23.40 -23.58 33.87
C ALA A 174 22.73 -24.62 32.94
N SER A 175 21.42 -24.53 32.70
CA SER A 175 20.69 -25.40 31.77
C SER A 175 20.86 -25.01 30.29
N LEU A 176 21.36 -23.81 30.01
CA LEU A 176 21.62 -23.38 28.64
C LEU A 176 23.04 -23.80 28.20
N PRO A 177 23.21 -24.27 26.96
CA PRO A 177 24.53 -24.55 26.42
C PRO A 177 25.35 -23.26 26.35
N VAL A 178 26.67 -23.42 26.51
CA VAL A 178 27.63 -22.41 26.08
C VAL A 178 27.61 -22.37 24.54
N LYS A 179 27.79 -21.18 23.97
CA LYS A 179 27.79 -20.95 22.52
C LYS A 179 28.71 -21.95 21.77
N PRO A 180 28.26 -22.59 20.68
CA PRO A 180 29.12 -23.37 19.79
C PRO A 180 30.21 -22.52 19.12
N ASP A 181 31.42 -23.08 19.00
CA ASP A 181 32.61 -22.35 18.52
C ASP A 181 32.58 -21.98 17.02
N ALA A 182 31.82 -22.68 16.17
CA ALA A 182 31.72 -22.38 14.73
C ALA A 182 30.28 -22.55 14.19
N PRO A 183 29.80 -21.64 13.32
CA PRO A 183 28.53 -21.80 12.64
C PRO A 183 28.59 -22.95 11.62
N ALA A 184 27.48 -23.66 11.43
CA ALA A 184 27.36 -24.82 10.56
C ALA A 184 25.98 -24.87 9.89
N VAL A 185 25.93 -25.34 8.64
CA VAL A 185 24.70 -25.49 7.83
C VAL A 185 24.06 -26.87 8.00
N GLU A 186 22.80 -26.87 8.38
CA GLU A 186 21.97 -28.04 8.69
C GLU A 186 20.71 -28.07 7.80
N ASP A 187 20.15 -29.26 7.56
CA ASP A 187 18.85 -29.45 6.88
C ASP A 187 18.65 -28.74 5.51
N LEU A 188 19.74 -28.54 4.75
CA LEU A 188 19.66 -27.96 3.41
C LEU A 188 18.81 -28.84 2.47
N LYS A 189 17.76 -28.23 1.91
CA LYS A 189 16.85 -28.85 0.94
C LYS A 189 16.40 -27.86 -0.14
N ALA A 190 16.13 -28.38 -1.33
CA ALA A 190 15.34 -27.71 -2.35
C ALA A 190 13.86 -27.98 -2.06
N ALA A 191 13.22 -27.08 -1.31
CA ALA A 191 11.86 -27.24 -0.81
C ALA A 191 10.83 -27.26 -1.94
N GLU A 192 11.02 -26.41 -2.96
CA GLU A 192 10.16 -26.32 -4.14
C GLU A 192 11.05 -26.10 -5.37
N VAL A 193 10.87 -26.93 -6.40
CA VAL A 193 11.64 -26.80 -7.65
C VAL A 193 10.65 -26.57 -8.79
N GLY A 194 10.70 -25.37 -9.37
CA GLY A 194 9.89 -24.96 -10.50
C GLY A 194 10.65 -25.05 -11.83
N PRO A 195 10.01 -24.63 -12.94
CA PRO A 195 10.66 -24.63 -14.24
C PRO A 195 11.72 -23.54 -14.37
N ASN A 196 11.62 -22.44 -13.64
CA ASN A 196 12.57 -21.33 -13.71
C ASN A 196 13.02 -20.83 -12.33
N SER A 197 12.78 -21.62 -11.29
CA SER A 197 13.12 -21.23 -9.92
C SER A 197 13.32 -22.42 -9.01
N VAL A 198 13.98 -22.18 -7.88
CA VAL A 198 14.03 -23.10 -6.75
C VAL A 198 13.86 -22.32 -5.45
N SER A 199 13.12 -22.85 -4.48
CA SER A 199 13.12 -22.38 -3.10
C SER A 199 14.03 -23.30 -2.27
N LEU A 200 15.18 -22.79 -1.85
CA LEU A 200 16.08 -23.46 -0.91
C LEU A 200 15.65 -23.16 0.52
N ALA A 201 15.73 -24.15 1.40
CA ALA A 201 15.53 -23.97 2.83
C ALA A 201 16.63 -24.71 3.61
N TRP A 202 17.18 -24.08 4.65
CA TRP A 202 18.18 -24.69 5.52
C TRP A 202 18.13 -24.08 6.92
N ARG A 203 18.87 -24.67 7.85
CA ARG A 203 19.08 -24.15 9.20
C ARG A 203 20.55 -23.94 9.48
N THR A 204 20.84 -23.15 10.49
CA THR A 204 22.19 -23.00 11.04
C THR A 204 22.16 -23.11 12.56
N ASN A 205 23.19 -23.70 13.15
CA ASN A 205 23.30 -23.85 14.61
C ASN A 205 23.49 -22.50 15.34
N ASN A 206 24.07 -21.51 14.64
CA ASN A 206 24.16 -20.12 15.06
C ASN A 206 23.36 -19.25 14.09
N ARG A 207 22.81 -18.13 14.54
CA ARG A 207 22.21 -17.15 13.62
C ARG A 207 23.29 -16.60 12.69
N THR A 208 23.09 -16.76 11.39
CA THR A 208 24.06 -16.38 10.35
C THR A 208 23.38 -15.59 9.24
N SER A 209 24.13 -14.78 8.51
CA SER A 209 23.72 -14.26 7.19
C SER A 209 23.58 -15.42 6.20
N ALA A 210 23.08 -15.17 4.99
CA ALA A 210 23.05 -16.17 3.92
C ALA A 210 23.97 -15.75 2.78
N HIS A 211 24.82 -16.67 2.31
CA HIS A 211 25.55 -16.54 1.05
C HIS A 211 25.23 -17.79 0.22
N VAL A 212 24.61 -17.61 -0.93
CA VAL A 212 24.17 -18.70 -1.80
C VAL A 212 24.77 -18.53 -3.18
N THR A 213 25.60 -19.49 -3.60
CA THR A 213 26.16 -19.56 -4.95
C THR A 213 25.43 -20.62 -5.76
N VAL A 214 25.01 -20.31 -6.97
CA VAL A 214 24.26 -21.19 -7.87
C VAL A 214 25.01 -21.33 -9.19
N GLU A 215 25.29 -22.57 -9.58
CA GLU A 215 26.11 -22.93 -10.74
C GLU A 215 25.36 -23.94 -11.62
N ALA A 216 25.47 -23.78 -12.94
CA ALA A 216 25.02 -24.76 -13.93
C ALA A 216 26.02 -24.84 -15.09
N GLU A 217 26.03 -25.97 -15.79
CA GLU A 217 26.91 -26.17 -16.94
C GLU A 217 26.62 -25.14 -18.06
N GLY A 218 27.66 -24.43 -18.48
CA GLY A 218 27.56 -23.39 -19.50
C GLY A 218 26.89 -22.09 -19.04
N GLU A 219 26.62 -21.90 -17.75
CA GLU A 219 26.16 -20.64 -17.15
C GLU A 219 27.24 -20.00 -16.27
N ALA A 220 27.19 -18.68 -16.16
CA ALA A 220 27.99 -17.97 -15.16
C ALA A 220 27.45 -18.27 -13.76
N SER A 221 28.36 -18.47 -12.81
CA SER A 221 28.01 -18.61 -11.40
C SER A 221 27.32 -17.34 -10.89
N ARG A 222 26.25 -17.51 -10.11
CA ARG A 222 25.48 -16.43 -9.49
C ARG A 222 25.63 -16.51 -7.98
N THR A 223 25.90 -15.40 -7.32
CA THR A 223 25.94 -15.32 -5.85
C THR A 223 24.83 -14.41 -5.36
N ILE A 224 24.13 -14.83 -4.31
CA ILE A 224 23.05 -14.12 -3.64
C ILE A 224 23.44 -14.01 -2.17
N GLU A 225 23.34 -12.80 -1.60
CA GLU A 225 23.71 -12.52 -0.22
C GLU A 225 22.52 -11.91 0.52
N GLU A 226 22.21 -12.42 1.72
CA GLU A 226 21.25 -11.80 2.64
C GLU A 226 21.95 -11.43 3.94
N ALA A 227 21.90 -10.15 4.30
CA ALA A 227 22.54 -9.64 5.51
C ALA A 227 21.81 -10.00 6.81
N TYR A 228 20.52 -10.38 6.73
CA TYR A 228 19.72 -10.70 7.89
C TYR A 228 20.18 -12.02 8.52
N ARG A 229 20.53 -11.99 9.81
CA ARG A 229 21.08 -13.14 10.51
C ARG A 229 19.97 -13.95 11.19
N THR A 230 19.81 -15.20 10.76
CA THR A 230 18.78 -16.12 11.26
C THR A 230 19.34 -17.53 11.37
N ASP A 231 18.69 -18.40 12.14
CA ASP A 231 19.00 -19.83 12.27
C ASP A 231 18.08 -20.71 11.38
N GLY A 232 17.11 -20.09 10.73
CA GLY A 232 16.21 -20.68 9.76
C GLY A 232 16.17 -19.82 8.51
N HIS A 233 16.59 -20.40 7.39
CA HIS A 233 16.74 -19.71 6.13
C HIS A 233 15.80 -20.28 5.07
N ARG A 234 15.27 -19.40 4.23
CA ARG A 234 14.57 -19.76 3.01
C ARG A 234 14.86 -18.71 1.93
N LEU A 235 15.36 -19.16 0.79
CA LEU A 235 15.70 -18.29 -0.33
C LEU A 235 15.13 -18.86 -1.63
N THR A 236 14.41 -18.04 -2.39
CA THR A 236 13.96 -18.39 -3.73
C THR A 236 14.91 -17.80 -4.78
N ILE A 237 15.52 -18.67 -5.57
CA ILE A 237 16.37 -18.31 -6.70
C ILE A 237 15.49 -18.36 -7.95
N ALA A 238 15.34 -17.24 -8.65
CA ALA A 238 14.58 -17.15 -9.89
C ALA A 238 15.51 -17.18 -11.14
N ASP A 239 14.90 -17.00 -12.31
CA ASP A 239 15.58 -16.94 -13.62
C ASP A 239 16.52 -18.12 -13.90
N LEU A 240 16.07 -19.32 -13.54
CA LEU A 240 16.73 -20.56 -13.91
C LEU A 240 16.22 -21.04 -15.27
N ARG A 241 17.05 -21.73 -16.03
CA ARG A 241 16.61 -22.40 -17.26
C ARG A 241 15.77 -23.62 -16.89
N PRO A 242 14.64 -23.89 -17.56
CA PRO A 242 13.91 -25.14 -17.43
C PRO A 242 14.75 -26.35 -17.75
N GLU A 243 14.39 -27.48 -17.15
CA GLU A 243 15.01 -28.80 -17.38
C GLU A 243 16.54 -28.82 -17.22
N THR A 244 17.08 -27.90 -16.43
CA THR A 244 18.52 -27.66 -16.26
C THR A 244 18.96 -28.08 -14.87
N ALA A 245 20.10 -28.78 -14.79
CA ALA A 245 20.70 -29.20 -13.52
C ALA A 245 21.54 -28.06 -12.94
N TYR A 246 21.36 -27.80 -11.64
CA TYR A 246 22.05 -26.78 -10.88
C TYR A 246 22.68 -27.36 -9.62
N VAL A 247 23.79 -26.75 -9.19
CA VAL A 247 24.39 -26.94 -7.88
C VAL A 247 24.28 -25.63 -7.13
N ALA A 248 23.61 -25.63 -5.98
CA ALA A 248 23.59 -24.50 -5.06
C ALA A 248 24.48 -24.78 -3.84
N LYS A 249 25.37 -23.85 -3.49
CA LYS A 249 26.22 -23.88 -2.29
C LYS A 249 25.73 -22.79 -1.35
N VAL A 250 25.41 -23.14 -0.11
CA VAL A 250 24.96 -22.18 0.91
C VAL A 250 25.98 -22.08 2.05
N SER A 251 26.24 -20.87 2.53
CA SER A 251 27.05 -20.56 3.72
C SER A 251 26.48 -19.32 4.42
N GLY A 252 27.14 -18.83 5.46
CA GLY A 252 26.67 -17.71 6.26
C GLY A 252 27.67 -17.24 7.31
N GLU A 253 27.58 -15.97 7.70
CA GLU A 253 28.43 -15.35 8.72
C GLU A 253 27.65 -15.08 10.01
N ASP A 254 28.17 -15.48 11.15
CA ASP A 254 27.56 -15.17 12.45
C ASP A 254 27.89 -13.73 12.94
N PHE A 255 27.36 -13.36 14.09
CA PHE A 255 27.61 -12.03 14.69
C PHE A 255 29.06 -11.79 15.14
N ALA A 256 29.86 -12.86 15.28
CA ALA A 256 31.28 -12.77 15.62
C ALA A 256 32.18 -12.71 14.37
N GLY A 257 31.59 -12.62 13.17
CA GLY A 257 32.32 -12.62 11.91
C GLY A 257 32.86 -14.00 11.50
N ARG A 258 32.39 -15.09 12.13
CA ARG A 258 32.80 -16.45 11.77
C ARG A 258 31.93 -16.97 10.64
N GLN A 259 32.54 -17.67 9.69
CA GLN A 259 31.89 -18.18 8.49
C GLN A 259 31.54 -19.67 8.63
N ALA A 260 30.34 -20.05 8.19
CA ALA A 260 29.94 -21.45 8.11
C ALA A 260 30.55 -22.11 6.88
N GLU A 261 31.01 -23.36 7.03
CA GLU A 261 31.49 -24.14 5.90
C GLU A 261 30.37 -24.30 4.83
N PRO A 262 30.64 -24.00 3.55
CA PRO A 262 29.62 -24.09 2.51
C PRO A 262 29.08 -25.50 2.31
N LYS A 263 27.75 -25.65 2.25
CA LYS A 263 27.07 -26.91 1.98
C LYS A 263 26.37 -26.87 0.63
N ALA A 264 26.59 -27.90 -0.19
CA ALA A 264 26.03 -27.97 -1.53
C ALA A 264 24.76 -28.83 -1.60
N ILE A 265 23.87 -28.49 -2.53
CA ILE A 265 22.74 -29.31 -2.97
C ILE A 265 22.59 -29.25 -4.48
N GLU A 266 22.27 -30.40 -5.08
CA GLU A 266 21.95 -30.50 -6.49
C GLU A 266 20.43 -30.54 -6.69
N PHE A 267 19.95 -29.86 -7.71
CA PHE A 267 18.55 -29.93 -8.12
C PHE A 267 18.42 -29.76 -9.64
N ARG A 268 17.28 -30.18 -10.19
CA ARG A 268 16.97 -30.00 -11.62
C ARG A 268 15.63 -29.30 -11.76
N THR A 269 15.60 -28.16 -12.43
CA THR A 269 14.36 -27.43 -12.73
C THR A 269 13.42 -28.30 -13.56
N THR A 270 12.11 -28.11 -13.37
CA THR A 270 11.10 -28.91 -14.06
C THR A 270 10.90 -28.44 -15.51
N ALA A 271 10.17 -29.23 -16.29
CA ALA A 271 9.65 -28.76 -17.57
C ALA A 271 8.60 -27.67 -17.36
N VAL A 272 8.47 -26.77 -18.34
CA VAL A 272 7.43 -25.74 -18.35
C VAL A 272 6.09 -26.42 -18.66
N ASP A 273 5.15 -26.44 -17.71
CA ASP A 273 3.75 -26.75 -18.02
C ASP A 273 3.13 -25.53 -18.72
N ALA A 274 3.13 -25.57 -20.05
CA ALA A 274 2.64 -24.48 -20.89
C ALA A 274 1.17 -24.12 -20.62
N LYS A 275 0.36 -24.99 -20.00
CA LYS A 275 -1.03 -24.71 -19.67
C LYS A 275 -1.17 -24.01 -18.32
N ALA A 276 -0.49 -24.50 -17.28
CA ALA A 276 -0.50 -23.87 -15.95
C ALA A 276 0.21 -22.50 -15.95
N VAL A 277 1.26 -22.34 -16.76
CA VAL A 277 1.96 -21.05 -16.91
C VAL A 277 1.07 -20.05 -17.66
N LYS A 278 0.33 -20.45 -18.69
CA LYS A 278 -0.53 -19.53 -19.47
C LYS A 278 -1.60 -18.81 -18.62
N ASP A 279 -2.07 -19.45 -17.55
CA ASP A 279 -3.12 -18.92 -16.68
C ASP A 279 -2.55 -18.21 -15.43
N ASP A 280 -1.22 -18.10 -15.29
CA ASP A 280 -0.57 -17.40 -14.19
C ASP A 280 -0.65 -15.87 -14.40
N PRO A 281 -1.34 -15.14 -13.52
CA PRO A 281 -1.55 -13.69 -13.63
C PRO A 281 -0.32 -12.83 -13.31
N TRP A 282 0.75 -13.41 -12.79
CA TRP A 282 1.94 -12.64 -12.43
C TRP A 282 2.68 -12.07 -13.65
N LEU A 283 2.88 -10.75 -13.62
CA LEU A 283 3.75 -10.05 -14.55
C LEU A 283 5.15 -9.92 -13.95
N ARG A 284 6.16 -9.84 -14.82
CA ARG A 284 7.53 -9.57 -14.40
C ARG A 284 8.28 -8.68 -15.38
N VAL A 285 9.34 -8.04 -14.89
CA VAL A 285 10.34 -7.38 -15.73
C VAL A 285 11.32 -8.41 -16.26
N GLN A 286 11.56 -8.37 -17.57
CA GLN A 286 12.58 -9.18 -18.25
C GLN A 286 13.36 -8.29 -19.23
N GLY A 287 14.49 -7.76 -18.76
CA GLY A 287 15.21 -6.72 -19.49
C GLY A 287 14.31 -5.52 -19.75
N LYS A 288 14.27 -5.04 -21.00
CA LYS A 288 13.42 -3.90 -21.41
C LYS A 288 11.93 -4.18 -21.58
N TYR A 289 11.45 -5.34 -21.14
CA TYR A 289 10.05 -5.75 -21.32
C TYR A 289 9.37 -5.99 -19.97
N ILE A 290 8.08 -5.67 -19.92
CA ILE A 290 7.15 -6.30 -18.98
C ILE A 290 6.59 -7.52 -19.70
N VAL A 291 6.69 -8.69 -19.08
CA VAL A 291 6.28 -9.96 -19.67
C VAL A 291 5.27 -10.68 -18.81
N ASP A 292 4.44 -11.49 -19.45
CA ASP A 292 3.62 -12.47 -18.76
C ASP A 292 4.48 -13.62 -18.20
N SER A 293 3.82 -14.51 -17.47
CA SER A 293 4.39 -15.73 -16.91
C SER A 293 5.15 -16.58 -17.95
N THR A 294 4.71 -16.57 -19.22
CA THR A 294 5.33 -17.30 -20.35
C THR A 294 6.58 -16.61 -20.90
N GLY A 295 6.86 -15.37 -20.48
CA GLY A 295 7.98 -14.56 -20.97
C GLY A 295 7.65 -13.74 -22.22
N LYS A 296 6.37 -13.66 -22.62
CA LYS A 296 5.94 -12.86 -23.77
C LYS A 296 5.66 -11.42 -23.32
N PRO A 297 6.06 -10.38 -24.09
CA PRO A 297 5.71 -9.01 -23.78
C PRO A 297 4.21 -8.80 -23.56
N PHE A 298 3.87 -8.16 -22.44
CA PHE A 298 2.50 -7.91 -22.02
C PHE A 298 2.30 -6.40 -21.80
N PRO A 299 1.88 -5.64 -22.83
CA PRO A 299 1.59 -4.22 -22.64
C PRO A 299 0.34 -4.05 -21.76
N LEU A 300 0.49 -3.31 -20.66
CA LEU A 300 -0.65 -2.80 -19.90
C LEU A 300 -1.11 -1.49 -20.52
N GLY A 301 -2.40 -1.38 -20.82
CA GLY A 301 -3.01 -0.22 -21.44
C GLY A 301 -4.31 0.11 -20.75
N GLY A 302 -4.50 1.37 -20.37
CA GLY A 302 -5.60 1.70 -19.49
C GLY A 302 -5.84 3.18 -19.26
N TYR A 303 -6.51 3.44 -18.15
CA TYR A 303 -6.98 4.74 -17.71
C TYR A 303 -6.59 4.97 -16.25
N SER A 304 -6.55 6.23 -15.83
CA SER A 304 -6.35 6.60 -14.43
C SER A 304 -7.68 6.91 -13.75
N HIS A 305 -7.95 6.23 -12.64
CA HIS A 305 -9.00 6.50 -11.67
C HIS A 305 -8.41 7.30 -10.52
N PHE A 306 -8.61 8.62 -10.55
CA PHE A 306 -8.03 9.52 -9.56
C PHE A 306 -8.99 9.79 -8.41
N VAL A 307 -8.50 9.57 -7.18
CA VAL A 307 -9.26 9.69 -5.93
C VAL A 307 -8.69 10.87 -5.11
N GLY A 308 -8.79 12.08 -5.65
CA GLY A 308 -8.25 13.29 -5.01
C GLY A 308 -9.16 14.53 -5.02
N GLU A 309 -10.03 14.73 -6.02
CA GLU A 309 -10.90 15.92 -6.11
C GLU A 309 -12.34 15.59 -6.41
N TYR A 310 -13.27 16.39 -5.88
CA TYR A 310 -14.68 16.34 -6.27
C TYR A 310 -14.90 16.74 -7.74
N TRP A 311 -14.06 17.63 -8.31
CA TRP A 311 -14.13 18.03 -9.72
C TRP A 311 -13.73 16.91 -10.68
N TRP A 312 -12.81 16.05 -10.26
CA TRP A 312 -12.31 14.89 -11.01
C TRP A 312 -12.93 13.57 -10.59
N ASN A 313 -13.78 13.58 -9.56
CA ASN A 313 -14.42 12.39 -9.09
C ASN A 313 -15.16 11.78 -10.29
N GLU A 314 -14.70 10.60 -10.73
CA GLU A 314 -15.23 9.94 -11.92
C GLU A 314 -16.59 9.29 -11.63
N PHE A 315 -16.94 9.23 -10.34
CA PHE A 315 -18.18 8.67 -9.82
C PHE A 315 -19.44 9.26 -10.43
N PRO A 316 -19.59 10.57 -10.65
CA PRO A 316 -20.75 11.13 -11.33
C PRO A 316 -20.74 10.87 -12.85
N ARG A 317 -19.68 10.33 -13.47
CA ARG A 317 -19.67 10.01 -14.91
C ARG A 317 -19.84 8.52 -15.18
N TYR A 318 -19.17 7.68 -14.39
CA TYR A 318 -19.11 6.25 -14.63
C TYR A 318 -19.68 5.41 -13.49
N GLY A 319 -19.96 6.00 -12.32
CA GLY A 319 -20.47 5.29 -11.15
C GLY A 319 -19.37 4.78 -10.24
N THR A 320 -19.64 3.67 -9.56
CA THR A 320 -18.64 3.09 -8.66
C THR A 320 -17.33 2.79 -9.40
N THR A 321 -16.23 2.66 -8.66
CA THR A 321 -14.93 2.26 -9.22
C THR A 321 -15.04 0.98 -10.07
N ALA A 322 -15.89 0.03 -9.66
CA ALA A 322 -16.20 -1.16 -10.44
C ALA A 322 -16.86 -0.86 -11.79
N MET A 323 -17.76 0.12 -11.85
CA MET A 323 -18.42 0.50 -13.11
C MET A 323 -17.46 1.20 -14.07
N THR A 324 -16.58 2.05 -13.54
CA THR A 324 -15.49 2.66 -14.33
C THR A 324 -14.60 1.56 -14.94
N ALA A 325 -14.13 0.62 -14.12
CA ALA A 325 -13.33 -0.51 -14.59
C ALA A 325 -14.04 -1.34 -15.65
N ARG A 326 -15.32 -1.65 -15.45
CA ARG A 326 -16.14 -2.38 -16.42
C ARG A 326 -16.25 -1.65 -17.75
N TYR A 327 -16.48 -0.33 -17.72
CA TYR A 327 -16.63 0.48 -18.92
C TYR A 327 -15.33 0.49 -19.75
N PHE A 328 -14.19 0.82 -19.14
CA PHE A 328 -12.91 0.83 -19.86
C PHE A 328 -12.47 -0.56 -20.30
N ARG A 329 -12.76 -1.59 -19.50
CA ARG A 329 -12.56 -2.98 -19.92
C ARG A 329 -13.37 -3.33 -21.17
N SER A 330 -14.64 -2.89 -21.26
CA SER A 330 -15.46 -3.10 -22.47
C SER A 330 -14.86 -2.45 -23.72
N MET A 331 -14.06 -1.39 -23.54
CA MET A 331 -13.31 -0.74 -24.61
C MET A 331 -12.03 -1.50 -24.99
N GLY A 332 -11.66 -2.56 -24.27
CA GLY A 332 -10.45 -3.37 -24.54
C GLY A 332 -9.25 -3.02 -23.67
N TYR A 333 -9.38 -2.07 -22.74
CA TYR A 333 -8.32 -1.78 -21.76
C TYR A 333 -8.14 -2.93 -20.77
N ASN A 334 -6.90 -3.21 -20.38
CA ASN A 334 -6.55 -4.33 -19.51
C ASN A 334 -5.97 -3.90 -18.16
N ALA A 335 -5.88 -2.59 -17.91
CA ALA A 335 -5.33 -2.02 -16.69
C ALA A 335 -6.07 -0.74 -16.24
N CYS A 336 -5.99 -0.45 -14.94
CA CYS A 336 -6.43 0.79 -14.32
C CYS A 336 -5.35 1.29 -13.36
N ARG A 337 -5.03 2.58 -13.43
CA ARG A 337 -4.21 3.28 -12.43
C ARG A 337 -5.12 3.82 -11.34
N LEU A 338 -4.95 3.40 -10.10
CA LEU A 338 -5.66 3.91 -8.93
C LEU A 338 -4.81 4.99 -8.26
N GLY A 339 -5.03 6.25 -8.64
CA GLY A 339 -4.28 7.40 -8.12
C GLY A 339 -4.85 7.91 -6.82
N LEU A 340 -4.03 7.96 -5.76
CA LEU A 340 -4.41 8.34 -4.40
C LEU A 340 -3.65 9.61 -3.97
N ALA A 341 -4.35 10.68 -3.62
CA ALA A 341 -3.73 11.93 -3.14
C ALA A 341 -3.84 12.10 -1.62
N GLU A 342 -2.80 12.63 -0.97
CA GLU A 342 -2.78 12.89 0.48
C GLU A 342 -3.56 14.16 0.86
N HIS A 343 -3.49 15.22 0.06
CA HIS A 343 -4.08 16.53 0.38
C HIS A 343 -4.56 17.24 -0.89
N GLN A 344 -5.51 18.17 -0.71
CA GLN A 344 -5.96 19.09 -1.76
C GLN A 344 -5.79 20.55 -1.33
N PRO A 345 -5.46 21.47 -2.25
CA PRO A 345 -5.50 22.92 -1.99
C PRO A 345 -6.89 23.38 -1.52
N GLY A 346 -6.90 24.31 -0.56
CA GLY A 346 -8.00 24.62 0.36
C GLY A 346 -9.28 25.26 -0.20
N GLY A 347 -9.91 24.66 -1.20
CA GLY A 347 -11.23 25.02 -1.66
C GLY A 347 -12.13 23.80 -1.77
N TRP A 348 -13.20 23.78 -0.97
CA TRP A 348 -14.37 22.88 -1.03
C TRP A 348 -14.41 21.67 -0.08
N SER A 349 -15.64 21.38 0.35
CA SER A 349 -16.00 20.89 1.67
C SER A 349 -16.39 19.41 1.74
N ALA A 350 -15.99 18.59 0.77
CA ALA A 350 -16.34 17.17 0.70
C ALA A 350 -15.20 16.28 0.14
N SER A 351 -13.96 16.58 0.51
CA SER A 351 -12.87 15.61 0.34
C SER A 351 -13.09 14.42 1.30
N ILE A 352 -12.76 13.20 0.87
CA ILE A 352 -12.58 12.05 1.79
C ILE A 352 -11.42 12.30 2.79
N MET A 353 -10.63 13.35 2.55
CA MET A 353 -9.51 13.86 3.33
C MET A 353 -9.82 15.25 3.89
N LYS A 354 -11.03 15.46 4.42
CA LYS A 354 -11.38 16.74 5.06
C LYS A 354 -10.91 16.72 6.51
N ASP A 355 -10.03 17.66 6.85
CA ASP A 355 -9.55 17.96 8.19
C ASP A 355 -8.89 16.76 8.91
N GLY A 356 -7.81 16.25 8.32
CA GLY A 356 -6.96 15.20 8.90
C GLY A 356 -6.26 14.37 7.83
N SER A 357 -5.16 13.71 8.18
CA SER A 357 -4.51 12.73 7.30
C SER A 357 -5.45 11.54 7.05
N ALA A 358 -5.50 10.95 5.84
CA ALA A 358 -6.16 9.64 5.59
C ALA A 358 -5.82 8.64 6.68
N PHE A 359 -4.56 8.67 7.10
CA PHE A 359 -4.05 7.75 8.07
C PHE A 359 -4.74 7.99 9.42
N GLU A 360 -5.00 9.23 9.82
CA GLU A 360 -5.75 9.52 11.04
C GLU A 360 -7.19 9.00 10.96
N LEU A 361 -7.88 9.20 9.83
CA LEU A 361 -9.27 8.74 9.64
C LEU A 361 -9.40 7.22 9.70
N TYR A 362 -8.40 6.48 9.20
CA TYR A 362 -8.48 5.03 9.06
C TYR A 362 -7.66 4.24 10.09
N GLY A 363 -6.94 4.92 10.99
CA GLY A 363 -6.13 4.31 12.06
C GLY A 363 -4.74 3.87 11.60
N GLY A 364 -4.02 4.75 10.91
CA GLY A 364 -2.69 4.55 10.31
C GLY A 364 -2.71 4.16 8.83
N ALA A 365 -1.52 4.03 8.25
CA ALA A 365 -1.31 3.59 6.87
C ALA A 365 -1.92 2.20 6.60
N GLU A 366 -1.76 1.25 7.53
CA GLU A 366 -2.36 -0.08 7.44
C GLU A 366 -3.89 -0.02 7.39
N GLY A 367 -4.49 0.78 8.28
CA GLY A 367 -5.93 0.99 8.31
C GLY A 367 -6.45 1.59 7.02
N PHE A 368 -5.75 2.58 6.45
CA PHE A 368 -6.09 3.18 5.17
C PHE A 368 -6.01 2.16 4.02
N VAL A 369 -4.93 1.38 3.95
CA VAL A 369 -4.77 0.36 2.90
C VAL A 369 -5.88 -0.71 3.01
N LYS A 370 -6.11 -1.27 4.20
CA LYS A 370 -7.09 -2.36 4.40
C LYS A 370 -8.55 -1.92 4.23
N LYS A 371 -8.91 -0.75 4.76
CA LYS A 371 -10.32 -0.29 4.82
C LYS A 371 -10.73 0.57 3.63
N PHE A 372 -9.77 1.14 2.89
CA PHE A 372 -10.04 2.04 1.78
C PHE A 372 -9.44 1.54 0.46
N VAL A 373 -8.12 1.37 0.39
CA VAL A 373 -7.44 1.03 -0.87
C VAL A 373 -7.80 -0.36 -1.38
N ARG A 374 -7.76 -1.40 -0.53
CA ARG A 374 -8.11 -2.77 -0.94
C ARG A 374 -9.57 -2.88 -1.42
N PRO A 375 -10.58 -2.33 -0.76
CA PRO A 375 -11.95 -2.34 -1.30
C PRO A 375 -12.07 -1.70 -2.68
N LEU A 376 -11.37 -0.59 -2.95
CA LEU A 376 -11.36 0.05 -4.27
C LEU A 376 -10.60 -0.79 -5.31
N ALA A 377 -9.43 -1.33 -4.94
CA ALA A 377 -8.68 -2.22 -5.81
C ALA A 377 -9.48 -3.49 -6.15
N ASN A 378 -10.17 -4.11 -5.19
CA ASN A 378 -11.04 -5.26 -5.43
C ASN A 378 -12.14 -4.95 -6.44
N GLN A 379 -12.79 -3.78 -6.31
CA GLN A 379 -13.80 -3.35 -7.27
C GLN A 379 -13.29 -3.31 -8.71
N ILE A 380 -12.02 -2.94 -8.90
CA ILE A 380 -11.36 -2.93 -10.21
C ILE A 380 -10.97 -4.36 -10.64
N MET A 381 -10.24 -5.07 -9.79
CA MET A 381 -9.70 -6.41 -10.07
C MET A 381 -10.79 -7.43 -10.39
N ASP A 382 -11.95 -7.32 -9.72
CA ASP A 382 -13.09 -8.21 -9.95
C ASP A 382 -13.75 -8.01 -11.33
N GLN A 383 -13.49 -6.88 -12.01
CA GLN A 383 -13.88 -6.67 -13.42
C GLN A 383 -12.91 -7.30 -14.43
N GLY A 384 -11.83 -7.94 -13.98
CA GLY A 384 -10.89 -8.63 -14.87
C GLY A 384 -9.88 -7.69 -15.56
N VAL A 385 -9.45 -6.63 -14.87
CA VAL A 385 -8.32 -5.77 -15.29
C VAL A 385 -7.28 -5.69 -14.18
N TYR A 386 -6.03 -5.43 -14.55
CA TYR A 386 -4.95 -5.18 -13.59
C TYR A 386 -5.12 -3.83 -12.90
N VAL A 387 -4.63 -3.73 -11.66
CA VAL A 387 -4.54 -2.47 -10.90
C VAL A 387 -3.08 -2.03 -10.80
N ILE A 388 -2.82 -0.75 -11.07
CA ILE A 388 -1.60 -0.06 -10.67
C ILE A 388 -1.97 0.82 -9.48
N ILE A 389 -1.39 0.61 -8.31
CA ILE A 389 -1.61 1.47 -7.14
C ILE A 389 -0.62 2.62 -7.24
N ASP A 390 -1.10 3.84 -7.14
CA ASP A 390 -0.31 5.05 -7.36
C ASP A 390 -0.44 6.04 -6.21
N TRP A 391 0.70 6.42 -5.63
CA TRP A 391 0.75 7.56 -4.73
C TRP A 391 0.83 8.86 -5.53
N HIS A 392 -0.34 9.46 -5.68
CA HIS A 392 -0.63 10.52 -6.62
C HIS A 392 -0.47 11.89 -5.98
N ASP A 393 0.77 12.28 -5.74
CA ASP A 393 1.10 13.60 -5.22
C ASP A 393 2.01 14.36 -6.18
N THR A 394 1.88 15.68 -6.19
CA THR A 394 2.51 16.59 -7.17
C THR A 394 3.26 17.75 -6.51
N TYR A 395 3.18 17.91 -5.16
CA TYR A 395 3.83 19.04 -4.48
C TYR A 395 4.29 18.72 -3.05
N GLY A 396 5.22 19.54 -2.57
CA GLY A 396 5.38 19.77 -1.13
C GLY A 396 6.12 18.69 -0.36
N MET A 397 6.98 17.90 -1.03
CA MET A 397 7.75 16.84 -0.37
C MET A 397 8.66 17.37 0.74
N ASP A 398 8.49 16.85 1.97
CA ASP A 398 9.36 17.03 3.12
C ASP A 398 9.61 15.69 3.84
N ALA A 399 10.36 15.72 4.95
CA ALA A 399 10.74 14.50 5.68
C ALA A 399 9.53 13.75 6.25
N GLU A 400 8.51 14.45 6.75
CA GLU A 400 7.31 13.84 7.34
C GLU A 400 6.49 13.12 6.27
N LYS A 401 6.29 13.80 5.13
CA LYS A 401 5.57 13.24 3.98
C LYS A 401 6.29 12.04 3.38
N ILE A 402 7.62 12.11 3.25
CA ILE A 402 8.43 10.97 2.78
C ILE A 402 8.23 9.74 3.68
N GLU A 403 8.27 9.92 5.00
CA GLU A 403 8.07 8.81 5.94
C GLU A 403 6.65 8.24 5.86
N LYS A 404 5.62 9.09 5.76
CA LYS A 404 4.23 8.69 5.56
C LYS A 404 4.03 7.85 4.29
N ILE A 405 4.66 8.26 3.19
CA ILE A 405 4.64 7.52 1.92
C ILE A 405 5.33 6.16 2.06
N ALA A 406 6.47 6.12 2.75
CA ALA A 406 7.18 4.87 2.99
C ALA A 406 6.34 3.88 3.83
N GLN A 407 5.63 4.37 4.85
CA GLN A 407 4.70 3.57 5.66
C GLN A 407 3.49 3.07 4.86
N PHE A 408 2.93 3.91 3.98
CA PHE A 408 1.88 3.51 3.05
C PHE A 408 2.33 2.37 2.13
N TRP A 409 3.54 2.47 1.58
CA TRP A 409 4.08 1.43 0.71
C TRP A 409 4.40 0.14 1.45
N GLU A 410 4.89 0.23 2.69
CA GLU A 410 5.08 -0.94 3.55
C GLU A 410 3.74 -1.65 3.84
N ALA A 411 2.69 -0.88 4.13
CA ALA A 411 1.34 -1.42 4.32
C ALA A 411 0.75 -2.03 3.03
N CYS A 412 0.93 -1.39 1.87
CA CYS A 412 0.53 -1.94 0.58
C CYS A 412 1.26 -3.26 0.29
N ALA A 413 2.57 -3.30 0.50
CA ALA A 413 3.37 -4.51 0.28
C ALA A 413 2.90 -5.66 1.17
N ALA A 414 2.69 -5.41 2.46
CA ALA A 414 2.18 -6.43 3.39
C ALA A 414 0.78 -6.92 3.02
N GLU A 415 -0.10 -6.02 2.56
CA GLU A 415 -1.48 -6.37 2.22
C GLU A 415 -1.61 -7.08 0.88
N PHE A 416 -0.82 -6.70 -0.12
CA PHE A 416 -0.97 -7.14 -1.51
C PHE A 416 0.10 -8.11 -1.97
N ALA A 417 1.09 -8.50 -1.16
CA ALA A 417 2.24 -9.35 -1.56
C ALA A 417 1.88 -10.57 -2.43
N ASP A 418 0.73 -11.21 -2.18
CA ASP A 418 0.26 -12.41 -2.89
C ASP A 418 -0.90 -12.14 -3.87
N GLU A 419 -1.19 -10.88 -4.21
CA GLU A 419 -2.29 -10.49 -5.10
C GLU A 419 -1.79 -10.09 -6.51
N PRO A 420 -1.62 -11.05 -7.44
CA PRO A 420 -1.07 -10.79 -8.78
C PRO A 420 -1.88 -9.86 -9.67
N ARG A 421 -3.15 -9.60 -9.32
CA ARG A 421 -4.00 -8.69 -10.10
C ARG A 421 -3.62 -7.23 -9.84
N VAL A 422 -2.84 -6.95 -8.80
CA VAL A 422 -2.04 -5.73 -8.73
C VAL A 422 -0.83 -5.94 -9.62
N ALA A 423 -0.70 -5.15 -10.68
CA ALA A 423 0.45 -5.27 -11.60
C ALA A 423 1.66 -4.51 -11.07
N MET A 424 1.44 -3.32 -10.48
CA MET A 424 2.50 -2.36 -10.16
C MET A 424 2.19 -1.51 -8.94
N TYR A 425 3.24 -1.11 -8.24
CA TYR A 425 3.27 0.02 -7.31
C TYR A 425 3.98 1.21 -7.97
N GLN A 426 3.27 2.32 -8.20
CA GLN A 426 3.85 3.58 -8.67
C GLN A 426 4.17 4.45 -7.46
N LEU A 427 5.45 4.46 -7.06
CA LEU A 427 5.85 4.97 -5.75
C LEU A 427 5.53 6.43 -5.49
N TYR A 428 5.59 7.22 -6.57
CA TYR A 428 5.32 8.64 -6.53
C TYR A 428 5.03 9.09 -7.96
N ASN A 429 3.88 9.73 -8.18
CA ASN A 429 3.54 10.27 -9.49
C ASN A 429 4.57 11.31 -9.98
N GLU A 430 4.59 12.48 -9.34
CA GLU A 430 5.41 13.62 -9.76
C GLU A 430 6.23 14.17 -8.58
N PRO A 431 7.45 13.64 -8.34
CA PRO A 431 8.27 14.07 -7.23
C PRO A 431 8.69 15.54 -7.36
N CYS A 432 7.97 16.42 -6.64
CA CYS A 432 8.24 17.85 -6.54
C CYS A 432 8.41 18.28 -5.08
N PHE A 433 9.48 19.04 -4.79
CA PHE A 433 9.80 19.51 -3.44
C PHE A 433 9.08 20.83 -3.10
N LYS A 434 9.06 21.19 -1.80
CA LYS A 434 8.37 22.41 -1.30
C LYS A 434 8.82 23.73 -1.95
N ASP A 435 10.02 23.79 -2.52
CA ASP A 435 10.50 24.96 -3.24
C ASP A 435 9.93 25.08 -4.66
N GLY A 436 9.11 24.11 -5.10
CA GLY A 436 8.43 24.09 -6.39
C GLY A 436 9.38 23.91 -7.58
N GLN A 437 10.63 23.52 -7.34
CA GLN A 437 11.65 23.43 -8.38
C GLN A 437 12.03 21.98 -8.68
N ASN A 438 11.87 21.59 -9.95
CA ASN A 438 12.43 20.36 -10.48
C ASN A 438 13.82 20.67 -11.06
N ARG A 439 14.87 20.16 -10.43
CA ARG A 439 16.27 20.46 -10.80
C ARG A 439 17.15 19.22 -10.65
N ILE A 440 18.13 19.10 -11.54
CA ILE A 440 18.98 17.91 -11.67
C ILE A 440 19.76 17.57 -10.38
N ASP A 441 20.10 18.57 -9.56
CA ASP A 441 20.79 18.34 -8.29
C ASP A 441 19.90 17.70 -7.20
N LEU A 442 18.58 17.61 -7.42
CA LEU A 442 17.66 16.82 -6.59
C LEU A 442 17.64 15.34 -6.98
N ALA A 443 18.25 14.95 -8.11
CA ALA A 443 18.29 13.58 -8.57
C ALA A 443 18.81 12.58 -7.51
N PRO A 444 19.91 12.84 -6.78
CA PRO A 444 20.35 11.99 -5.68
C PRO A 444 19.30 11.82 -4.58
N ARG A 445 18.59 12.90 -4.23
CA ARG A 445 17.60 12.87 -3.16
C ARG A 445 16.37 12.05 -3.55
N VAL A 446 15.84 12.25 -4.77
CA VAL A 446 14.72 11.46 -5.30
C VAL A 446 15.11 9.97 -5.35
N ARG A 447 16.35 9.64 -5.77
CA ARG A 447 16.83 8.26 -5.77
C ARG A 447 16.79 7.61 -4.38
N GLU A 448 17.30 8.28 -3.34
CA GLU A 448 17.33 7.71 -1.99
C GLU A 448 15.92 7.50 -1.43
N ILE A 449 14.97 8.39 -1.74
CA ILE A 449 13.56 8.22 -1.35
C ILE A 449 12.94 6.98 -2.02
N MET A 450 13.17 6.80 -3.32
CA MET A 450 12.69 5.61 -4.03
C MET A 450 13.36 4.34 -3.48
N LYS A 451 14.67 4.37 -3.24
CA LYS A 451 15.44 3.23 -2.70
C LYS A 451 14.97 2.82 -1.30
N ASP A 452 14.69 3.78 -0.41
CA ASP A 452 14.15 3.48 0.92
C ASP A 452 12.77 2.81 0.82
N SER A 453 11.87 3.39 0.03
CA SER A 453 10.54 2.83 -0.21
C SER A 453 10.61 1.41 -0.79
N ILE A 454 11.47 1.19 -1.80
CA ILE A 454 11.72 -0.14 -2.39
C ILE A 454 12.22 -1.10 -1.32
N THR A 455 13.18 -0.69 -0.50
CA THR A 455 13.74 -1.54 0.57
C THR A 455 12.68 -1.98 1.56
N ARG A 456 11.78 -1.07 1.97
CA ARG A 456 10.67 -1.39 2.88
C ARG A 456 9.62 -2.29 2.22
N ILE A 457 9.21 -2.00 0.98
CA ILE A 457 8.33 -2.88 0.20
C ILE A 457 8.91 -4.29 0.14
N ARG A 458 10.21 -4.40 -0.21
CA ARG A 458 10.89 -5.69 -0.35
C ARG A 458 11.04 -6.45 0.96
N LYS A 459 10.76 -5.90 2.14
CA LYS A 459 10.64 -6.71 3.37
C LYS A 459 9.44 -7.65 3.32
N HIS A 460 8.36 -7.24 2.67
CA HIS A 460 7.08 -7.96 2.65
C HIS A 460 6.77 -8.57 1.28
N ASP A 461 7.18 -7.92 0.19
CA ASP A 461 6.81 -8.29 -1.18
C ASP A 461 8.02 -8.36 -2.11
N LYS A 462 8.28 -9.56 -2.65
CA LYS A 462 9.42 -9.83 -3.54
C LYS A 462 9.06 -9.85 -5.03
N ARG A 463 7.78 -9.72 -5.40
CA ARG A 463 7.28 -10.09 -6.73
C ARG A 463 6.72 -8.93 -7.53
N HIS A 464 6.01 -7.99 -6.91
CA HIS A 464 5.37 -6.90 -7.68
C HIS A 464 6.37 -6.01 -8.38
N ILE A 465 5.96 -5.50 -9.54
CA ILE A 465 6.68 -4.47 -10.27
C ILE A 465 6.57 -3.14 -9.53
N ILE A 466 7.69 -2.43 -9.42
CA ILE A 466 7.75 -1.09 -8.83
C ILE A 466 8.09 -0.11 -9.95
N LEU A 467 7.20 0.86 -10.14
CA LEU A 467 7.34 1.95 -11.09
C LEU A 467 7.92 3.17 -10.38
N VAL A 468 9.04 3.69 -10.90
CA VAL A 468 9.77 4.82 -10.33
C VAL A 468 9.80 6.02 -11.28
N SER A 469 9.52 7.19 -10.72
CA SER A 469 9.52 8.47 -11.44
C SER A 469 10.85 9.19 -11.36
N ASP A 470 11.10 10.00 -12.38
CA ASP A 470 12.31 10.81 -12.48
C ASP A 470 12.20 12.12 -11.69
N TRP A 471 13.33 12.75 -11.39
CA TRP A 471 13.38 14.04 -10.65
C TRP A 471 12.64 15.20 -11.34
N ASN A 472 12.36 15.08 -12.64
CA ASN A 472 11.62 16.07 -13.40
C ASN A 472 10.13 15.70 -13.57
N CYS A 473 9.58 14.93 -12.63
CA CYS A 473 8.17 14.55 -12.62
C CYS A 473 7.76 13.69 -13.83
N GLY A 474 8.67 12.86 -14.36
CA GLY A 474 8.42 12.04 -15.54
C GLY A 474 8.39 12.81 -16.87
N TRP A 475 8.41 14.15 -16.83
CA TRP A 475 8.37 15.03 -17.99
C TRP A 475 9.74 15.23 -18.63
N GLY A 476 10.05 14.56 -19.74
CA GLY A 476 11.29 14.81 -20.47
C GLY A 476 12.41 13.77 -20.22
N TRP A 477 13.67 14.23 -20.19
CA TRP A 477 14.87 13.37 -20.33
C TRP A 477 15.64 12.98 -19.06
N ALA A 478 15.00 13.01 -17.90
CA ALA A 478 15.72 12.82 -16.65
C ALA A 478 16.14 11.37 -16.35
N THR A 479 15.57 10.34 -17.00
CA THR A 479 15.84 8.93 -16.63
C THR A 479 17.32 8.60 -16.66
N GLU A 480 18.04 9.01 -17.71
CA GLU A 480 19.48 8.72 -17.80
C GLU A 480 20.27 9.49 -16.74
N SER A 481 19.98 10.78 -16.51
CA SER A 481 20.69 11.58 -15.50
C SER A 481 20.37 11.16 -14.06
N GLN A 482 19.16 10.66 -13.82
CA GLN A 482 18.70 10.13 -12.55
C GLN A 482 19.36 8.77 -12.27
N TRP A 483 19.19 7.80 -13.16
CA TRP A 483 19.40 6.37 -12.84
C TRP A 483 20.73 5.80 -13.35
N GLN A 484 21.35 6.38 -14.38
CA GLN A 484 22.66 5.92 -14.86
C GLN A 484 23.75 5.93 -13.79
N PRO A 485 23.84 6.91 -12.86
CA PRO A 485 24.90 6.91 -11.85
C PRO A 485 24.74 5.80 -10.79
N VAL A 486 23.59 5.12 -10.75
CA VAL A 486 23.38 3.88 -9.99
C VAL A 486 23.20 2.69 -10.93
N ASN A 487 23.69 2.74 -12.18
CA ASN A 487 23.57 1.67 -13.16
C ASN A 487 22.14 1.14 -13.38
N PHE A 488 21.14 2.03 -13.30
CA PHE A 488 19.72 1.64 -13.34
C PHE A 488 19.39 0.56 -12.29
N ASP A 489 20.06 0.68 -11.14
CA ASP A 489 19.95 -0.19 -10.00
C ASP A 489 19.32 0.53 -8.81
N PRO A 490 17.99 0.75 -8.75
CA PRO A 490 17.43 1.41 -7.57
C PRO A 490 17.39 0.52 -6.32
N GLY A 491 18.30 -0.48 -6.21
CA GLY A 491 18.60 -1.21 -4.96
C GLY A 491 18.18 -2.68 -4.94
N ASP A 492 18.44 -3.40 -6.05
CA ASP A 492 18.07 -4.80 -6.35
C ASP A 492 18.01 -5.80 -5.17
N PRO A 493 17.00 -6.69 -5.09
CA PRO A 493 17.42 -8.09 -4.88
C PRO A 493 17.04 -9.13 -5.96
N GLN A 494 16.12 -8.86 -6.90
CA GLN A 494 16.10 -9.45 -8.27
C GLN A 494 15.05 -8.71 -9.13
N LYS A 495 15.47 -7.56 -9.66
CA LYS A 495 14.65 -6.40 -10.08
C LYS A 495 13.40 -6.66 -10.91
N GLN A 496 12.33 -6.14 -10.32
CA GLN A 496 11.02 -5.86 -10.89
C GLN A 496 10.81 -4.35 -10.96
N ILE A 497 11.65 -3.62 -11.72
CA ILE A 497 11.64 -2.15 -11.75
C ILE A 497 11.28 -1.64 -13.16
N VAL A 498 10.40 -0.65 -13.21
CA VAL A 498 10.00 0.05 -14.42
C VAL A 498 10.17 1.55 -14.24
N TYR A 499 10.53 2.26 -15.31
CA TYR A 499 10.77 3.70 -15.29
C TYR A 499 9.63 4.46 -15.95
N SER A 500 9.08 5.43 -15.22
CA SER A 500 7.91 6.24 -15.58
C SER A 500 8.21 7.31 -16.64
N LYS A 501 7.21 7.62 -17.47
CA LYS A 501 7.22 8.70 -18.45
C LYS A 501 5.84 9.30 -18.66
N HIS A 502 5.78 10.61 -18.47
CA HIS A 502 4.58 11.39 -18.75
C HIS A 502 4.61 11.89 -20.19
N ILE A 503 3.47 11.81 -20.88
CA ILE A 503 3.34 12.12 -22.30
C ILE A 503 2.26 13.18 -22.50
N SER A 504 2.66 14.23 -23.22
CA SER A 504 1.80 15.27 -23.77
C SER A 504 2.29 15.59 -25.20
N LYS A 505 1.69 16.55 -25.89
CA LYS A 505 2.00 16.90 -27.30
C LYS A 505 3.47 17.20 -27.53
N GLU A 506 4.14 17.80 -26.56
CA GLU A 506 5.57 18.15 -26.66
C GLU A 506 6.47 16.90 -26.72
N HIS A 507 5.94 15.77 -26.24
CA HIS A 507 6.61 14.49 -26.12
C HIS A 507 6.29 13.54 -27.29
N THR A 508 5.32 13.85 -28.15
CA THR A 508 5.01 13.05 -29.35
C THR A 508 5.88 13.44 -30.54
N THR A 509 7.20 13.35 -30.39
CA THR A 509 8.17 13.61 -31.45
C THR A 509 9.13 12.45 -31.61
N GLU A 510 9.70 12.25 -32.80
CA GLU A 510 10.74 11.23 -33.01
C GLU A 510 11.97 11.47 -32.13
N ALA A 511 12.36 12.73 -31.94
CA ALA A 511 13.45 13.10 -31.05
C ALA A 511 13.19 12.59 -29.62
N PHE A 512 11.94 12.69 -29.15
CA PHE A 512 11.54 12.20 -27.84
C PHE A 512 11.37 10.68 -27.76
N MET A 513 10.54 10.10 -28.62
CA MET A 513 10.22 8.68 -28.51
C MET A 513 11.37 7.79 -28.99
N VAL A 514 12.03 8.13 -30.10
CA VAL A 514 13.12 7.33 -30.65
C VAL A 514 14.46 7.78 -30.07
N GLY A 515 14.73 9.08 -30.12
CA GLY A 515 16.02 9.67 -29.73
C GLY A 515 16.35 9.52 -28.24
N GLY A 516 15.39 9.17 -27.40
CA GLY A 516 15.68 8.88 -26.00
C GLY A 516 14.80 7.84 -25.31
N VAL A 517 13.50 7.67 -25.57
CA VAL A 517 12.77 6.55 -24.94
C VAL A 517 13.33 5.20 -25.44
N ASP A 518 13.30 4.95 -26.75
CA ASP A 518 13.87 3.74 -27.34
C ASP A 518 15.38 3.64 -27.08
N ARG A 519 16.13 4.74 -27.22
CA ARG A 519 17.57 4.78 -26.97
C ARG A 519 17.90 4.32 -25.54
N ILE A 520 17.20 4.84 -24.53
CA ILE A 520 17.46 4.49 -23.12
C ILE A 520 17.08 3.02 -22.88
N ALA A 521 15.90 2.61 -23.34
CA ALA A 521 15.42 1.23 -23.19
C ALA A 521 16.41 0.22 -23.82
N ASP A 522 16.97 0.52 -24.99
CA ASP A 522 17.92 -0.36 -25.66
C ASP A 522 19.32 -0.31 -25.05
N LYS A 523 19.83 0.90 -24.78
CA LYS A 523 21.20 1.10 -24.29
C LYS A 523 21.39 0.47 -22.91
N TYR A 524 20.39 0.58 -22.04
CA TYR A 524 20.46 0.10 -20.67
C TYR A 524 19.64 -1.17 -20.42
N ASN A 525 18.92 -1.67 -21.43
CA ASN A 525 18.05 -2.85 -21.33
C ASN A 525 17.03 -2.76 -20.19
N VAL A 526 16.36 -1.61 -20.08
CA VAL A 526 15.39 -1.30 -19.02
C VAL A 526 13.99 -1.01 -19.59
N PRO A 527 12.92 -1.37 -18.88
CA PRO A 527 11.56 -1.13 -19.35
C PRO A 527 11.13 0.31 -19.03
N ILE A 528 10.50 0.95 -20.02
CA ILE A 528 9.87 2.27 -19.88
C ILE A 528 8.36 2.08 -19.94
N PHE A 529 7.62 2.84 -19.14
CA PHE A 529 6.16 2.78 -19.11
C PHE A 529 5.55 4.18 -19.12
N PHE A 530 4.50 4.39 -19.92
CA PHE A 530 3.83 5.68 -20.03
C PHE A 530 2.65 5.78 -19.06
N ASP A 531 2.93 6.00 -17.78
CA ASP A 531 1.98 6.01 -16.67
C ASP A 531 1.03 7.22 -16.62
N GLU A 532 1.31 8.25 -17.42
CA GLU A 532 0.43 9.38 -17.56
C GLU A 532 0.46 9.93 -18.99
N VAL A 533 -0.63 9.77 -19.73
CA VAL A 533 -0.80 10.32 -21.08
C VAL A 533 -1.92 11.36 -21.07
N GLU A 534 -1.56 12.64 -21.17
CA GLU A 534 -2.48 13.78 -21.06
C GLU A 534 -3.25 14.04 -22.36
N THR A 535 -4.44 13.47 -22.46
CA THR A 535 -5.31 13.59 -23.64
C THR A 535 -6.09 14.92 -23.73
N ASN A 536 -5.90 15.84 -22.78
CA ASN A 536 -6.73 17.04 -22.54
C ASN A 536 -6.47 18.23 -23.47
N GLY A 537 -6.61 18.07 -24.79
CA GLY A 537 -6.20 19.10 -25.76
C GLY A 537 -4.68 19.33 -25.83
N LEU A 538 -3.96 18.86 -24.80
CA LEU A 538 -2.54 18.68 -24.70
C LEU A 538 -2.06 17.47 -25.51
N LEU A 539 -2.93 16.56 -25.97
CA LEU A 539 -2.65 15.62 -27.06
C LEU A 539 -3.75 15.73 -28.13
N PRO A 540 -3.56 16.53 -29.19
CA PRO A 540 -4.57 16.65 -30.25
C PRO A 540 -4.76 15.31 -31.00
N PRO A 541 -5.85 15.15 -31.79
CA PRO A 541 -6.12 13.92 -32.52
C PRO A 541 -4.97 13.43 -33.41
N ARG A 542 -4.20 14.35 -34.01
CA ARG A 542 -3.04 14.02 -34.85
C ARG A 542 -1.94 13.35 -34.02
N GLU A 543 -1.55 13.96 -32.91
CA GLU A 543 -0.53 13.44 -32.00
C GLU A 543 -0.99 12.16 -31.30
N THR A 544 -2.28 12.04 -31.01
CA THR A 544 -2.90 10.80 -30.50
C THR A 544 -2.74 9.65 -31.51
N ALA A 545 -3.08 9.90 -32.78
CA ALA A 545 -2.91 8.90 -33.84
C ALA A 545 -1.43 8.53 -34.02
N TRP A 546 -0.54 9.52 -34.04
CA TRP A 546 0.90 9.27 -34.15
C TRP A 546 1.43 8.45 -32.96
N PHE A 547 0.99 8.73 -31.73
CA PHE A 547 1.38 7.99 -30.54
C PHE A 547 0.92 6.53 -30.61
N TYR A 548 -0.33 6.27 -31.03
CA TYR A 548 -0.81 4.91 -31.23
C TYR A 548 -0.09 4.19 -32.38
N ASP A 549 0.22 4.87 -33.48
CA ASP A 549 1.04 4.32 -34.56
C ASP A 549 2.46 3.97 -34.08
N PHE A 550 3.06 4.81 -33.24
CA PHE A 550 4.32 4.52 -32.59
C PHE A 550 4.21 3.25 -31.74
N LEU A 551 3.23 3.16 -30.83
CA LEU A 551 3.03 1.96 -30.00
C LEU A 551 2.81 0.71 -30.85
N TRP A 552 1.98 0.80 -31.88
CA TRP A 552 1.63 -0.31 -32.76
C TRP A 552 2.86 -0.91 -33.45
N ASN A 553 3.66 -0.03 -34.07
CA ASN A 553 4.82 -0.40 -34.87
C ASN A 553 6.08 -0.65 -34.04
N ASN A 554 6.11 -0.26 -32.76
CA ASN A 554 7.27 -0.47 -31.91
C ASN A 554 7.32 -1.93 -31.39
N PRO A 555 8.41 -2.68 -31.64
CA PRO A 555 8.53 -4.07 -31.19
C PRO A 555 8.65 -4.22 -29.67
N ARG A 556 8.89 -3.13 -28.93
CA ARG A 556 9.04 -3.15 -27.46
C ARG A 556 7.72 -3.31 -26.72
N LYS A 557 6.60 -3.05 -27.40
CA LYS A 557 5.24 -3.15 -26.83
C LYS A 557 5.10 -2.40 -25.51
N TYR A 558 5.28 -1.08 -25.56
CA TYR A 558 5.12 -0.22 -24.40
C TYR A 558 3.69 -0.22 -23.86
N GLY A 559 3.57 -0.13 -22.55
CA GLY A 559 2.31 0.12 -21.86
C GLY A 559 2.04 1.61 -21.67
N PHE A 560 0.77 1.96 -21.46
CA PHE A 560 0.32 3.33 -21.30
C PHE A 560 -0.93 3.46 -20.42
N LEU A 561 -1.06 4.56 -19.69
CA LEU A 561 -2.25 4.90 -18.89
C LEU A 561 -2.66 6.32 -19.21
N THR A 562 -3.90 6.50 -19.68
CA THR A 562 -4.42 7.84 -19.98
C THR A 562 -4.73 8.60 -18.71
N TRP A 563 -4.34 9.87 -18.67
CA TRP A 563 -4.60 10.77 -17.56
C TRP A 563 -6.11 11.05 -17.42
N VAL A 564 -6.63 10.79 -16.21
CA VAL A 564 -8.04 10.91 -15.74
C VAL A 564 -9.11 10.47 -16.75
N CYS A 565 -9.72 9.31 -16.47
CA CYS A 565 -10.81 8.70 -17.23
C CYS A 565 -12.05 9.60 -17.35
N GLY A 566 -12.24 10.50 -16.38
CA GLY A 566 -13.30 11.52 -16.39
C GLY A 566 -13.27 12.40 -17.63
N GLN A 567 -12.11 12.68 -18.21
CA GLN A 567 -11.94 13.84 -19.09
C GLN A 567 -12.50 13.67 -20.52
N TYR A 568 -12.49 12.50 -21.16
CA TYR A 568 -12.79 12.41 -22.62
C TYR A 568 -13.44 11.11 -23.15
N PRO A 569 -14.73 10.84 -22.88
CA PRO A 569 -15.43 9.63 -23.37
C PRO A 569 -15.35 9.42 -24.89
N HIS A 570 -15.39 10.49 -25.70
CA HIS A 570 -15.44 10.40 -27.16
C HIS A 570 -14.14 9.92 -27.80
N GLN A 571 -12.97 10.27 -27.24
CA GLN A 571 -11.68 9.80 -27.76
C GLN A 571 -11.47 8.30 -27.44
N HIS A 572 -11.84 7.88 -26.23
CA HIS A 572 -11.81 6.48 -25.83
C HIS A 572 -12.76 5.62 -26.66
N GLN A 573 -14.01 6.07 -26.88
CA GLN A 573 -15.02 5.30 -27.63
C GLN A 573 -14.69 5.13 -29.12
N ARG A 574 -14.00 6.08 -29.76
CA ARG A 574 -13.81 6.07 -31.22
C ARG A 574 -12.48 5.47 -31.67
N VAL A 575 -11.37 5.90 -31.05
CA VAL A 575 -10.01 5.53 -31.51
C VAL A 575 -9.31 4.67 -30.47
N GLY A 576 -9.42 5.04 -29.19
CA GLY A 576 -8.79 4.30 -28.10
C GLY A 576 -9.26 2.85 -28.00
N SER A 577 -10.56 2.60 -28.17
CA SER A 577 -11.14 1.26 -28.01
C SER A 577 -10.69 0.27 -29.09
N ALA A 578 -10.76 0.65 -30.37
CA ALA A 578 -10.34 -0.22 -31.47
C ALA A 578 -8.83 -0.56 -31.37
N PHE A 579 -8.01 0.44 -31.02
CA PHE A 579 -6.60 0.23 -30.75
C PHE A 579 -6.38 -0.70 -29.55
N ALA A 580 -7.02 -0.43 -28.42
CA ALA A 580 -6.89 -1.23 -27.20
C ALA A 580 -7.27 -2.70 -27.42
N GLN A 581 -8.40 -2.98 -28.07
CA GLN A 581 -8.84 -4.34 -28.38
C GLN A 581 -7.88 -5.12 -29.28
N ALA A 582 -7.12 -4.43 -30.14
CA ALA A 582 -6.17 -5.05 -31.05
C ALA A 582 -4.75 -5.16 -30.47
N TYR A 583 -4.34 -4.18 -29.65
CA TYR A 583 -2.99 -4.05 -29.14
C TYR A 583 -2.80 -4.73 -27.77
N LEU A 584 -3.81 -4.70 -26.91
CA LEU A 584 -3.70 -5.15 -25.53
C LEU A 584 -4.13 -6.61 -25.37
N PRO A 585 -3.29 -7.46 -24.74
CA PRO A 585 -3.68 -8.81 -24.40
C PRO A 585 -4.72 -8.81 -23.27
N ARG A 586 -5.57 -9.84 -23.26
CA ARG A 586 -6.51 -10.08 -22.15
C ARG A 586 -5.76 -10.62 -20.92
N PRO A 587 -6.07 -10.14 -19.71
CA PRO A 587 -5.55 -10.74 -18.49
C PRO A 587 -5.97 -12.22 -18.34
N PRO A 588 -5.14 -13.07 -17.72
CA PRO A 588 -5.39 -14.52 -17.64
C PRO A 588 -6.30 -14.94 -16.47
N PHE A 589 -6.90 -14.00 -15.75
CA PHE A 589 -7.80 -14.28 -14.62
C PHE A 589 -9.27 -14.07 -14.95
N THR A 590 -10.12 -14.93 -14.38
CA THR A 590 -11.56 -14.93 -14.58
C THR A 590 -12.23 -13.76 -13.88
N GLU A 591 -13.21 -13.18 -14.56
CA GLU A 591 -14.12 -12.16 -14.03
C GLU A 591 -14.89 -12.71 -12.81
N ARG A 592 -14.87 -12.00 -11.69
CA ARG A 592 -15.78 -12.27 -10.56
C ARG A 592 -16.94 -11.29 -10.63
N GLY A 593 -17.79 -11.50 -11.62
CA GLY A 593 -18.94 -10.67 -11.90
C GLY A 593 -19.65 -11.21 -13.11
N GLU A 594 -20.37 -12.32 -12.92
CA GLU A 594 -20.98 -13.08 -14.03
C GLU A 594 -22.03 -12.30 -14.82
N GLU A 595 -22.49 -11.14 -14.34
CA GLU A 595 -23.45 -10.34 -15.11
C GLU A 595 -23.01 -8.87 -15.35
N PRO A 596 -23.08 -8.40 -16.62
CA PRO A 596 -22.92 -6.99 -16.96
C PRO A 596 -23.95 -6.13 -16.22
N ILE A 597 -23.81 -4.80 -16.36
CA ILE A 597 -24.85 -3.86 -15.94
C ILE A 597 -26.18 -4.39 -16.49
N VAL A 598 -27.15 -4.67 -15.62
CA VAL A 598 -28.37 -5.42 -15.98
C VAL A 598 -29.25 -4.61 -16.96
N GLY A 599 -28.91 -3.34 -17.18
CA GLY A 599 -29.38 -2.56 -18.33
C GLY A 599 -28.79 -1.16 -18.38
N TRP A 600 -28.33 -0.74 -19.56
CA TRP A 600 -28.09 0.66 -19.93
C TRP A 600 -29.20 1.10 -20.88
N ARG A 601 -29.82 2.25 -20.61
CA ARG A 601 -30.89 2.80 -21.45
C ARG A 601 -30.69 4.28 -21.64
N ARG A 602 -30.71 4.70 -22.90
CA ARG A 602 -30.90 6.10 -23.27
C ARG A 602 -32.40 6.41 -23.22
N ILE A 603 -32.77 7.45 -22.49
CA ILE A 603 -34.16 7.88 -22.37
C ILE A 603 -34.28 9.22 -23.08
N GLY A 604 -35.16 9.26 -24.09
CA GLY A 604 -35.39 10.40 -24.97
C GLY A 604 -36.08 11.58 -24.30
N ASP A 605 -36.76 12.40 -25.11
CA ASP A 605 -37.27 13.71 -24.69
C ASP A 605 -38.24 13.63 -23.49
N PRO A 606 -38.04 14.47 -22.47
CA PRO A 606 -38.95 14.57 -21.33
C PRO A 606 -40.19 15.40 -21.67
N GLN A 607 -41.25 15.18 -20.91
CA GLN A 607 -42.29 16.21 -20.75
C GLN A 607 -41.75 17.32 -19.84
N GLU A 608 -41.74 18.53 -20.35
CA GLU A 608 -41.19 19.70 -19.68
C GLU A 608 -42.30 20.57 -19.10
N THR A 609 -42.14 20.97 -17.83
CA THR A 609 -43.02 21.96 -17.17
C THR A 609 -42.19 22.92 -16.32
N LYS A 610 -42.70 24.13 -16.11
CA LYS A 610 -42.05 25.15 -15.26
C LYS A 610 -43.01 25.61 -14.19
N ALA A 611 -42.57 25.59 -12.92
CA ALA A 611 -43.35 26.11 -11.80
C ALA A 611 -42.44 26.95 -10.89
N GLY A 612 -42.73 28.25 -10.80
CA GLY A 612 -41.88 29.21 -10.11
C GLY A 612 -40.48 29.31 -10.73
N GLU A 613 -39.44 29.19 -9.91
CA GLU A 613 -38.03 29.17 -10.33
C GLU A 613 -37.55 27.79 -10.83
N TRP A 614 -38.40 26.76 -10.73
CA TRP A 614 -38.03 25.38 -11.03
C TRP A 614 -38.56 24.92 -12.38
N TRP A 615 -37.72 24.21 -13.11
CA TRP A 615 -38.05 23.43 -14.29
C TRP A 615 -38.18 21.96 -13.90
N PHE A 616 -39.10 21.23 -14.51
CA PHE A 616 -39.37 19.83 -14.28
C PHE A 616 -39.33 19.08 -15.61
N TYR A 617 -38.55 18.01 -15.67
CA TYR A 617 -38.40 17.13 -16.83
C TYR A 617 -38.83 15.72 -16.43
N ARG A 618 -39.92 15.26 -17.03
CA ARG A 618 -40.53 13.97 -16.74
C ARG A 618 -40.27 12.99 -17.87
N TYR A 619 -39.53 11.93 -17.56
CA TYR A 619 -39.14 10.88 -18.49
C TYR A 619 -39.98 9.63 -18.23
N THR A 620 -40.87 9.30 -19.16
CA THR A 620 -41.65 8.06 -19.08
C THR A 620 -40.85 6.89 -19.65
N LEU A 621 -40.75 5.81 -18.88
CA LEU A 621 -40.12 4.56 -19.30
C LEU A 621 -41.15 3.71 -20.05
N GLY A 622 -40.73 3.10 -21.17
CA GLY A 622 -41.60 2.24 -21.98
C GLY A 622 -42.08 0.97 -21.26
N GLU A 623 -41.41 0.58 -20.17
CA GLU A 623 -41.77 -0.52 -19.30
C GLU A 623 -41.32 -0.23 -17.86
N ALA A 624 -41.97 -0.89 -16.89
CA ALA A 624 -41.59 -0.77 -15.49
C ALA A 624 -40.22 -1.40 -15.24
N LEU A 625 -39.32 -0.63 -14.63
CA LEU A 625 -38.05 -1.14 -14.13
C LEU A 625 -38.25 -1.63 -12.69
N PRO A 626 -37.61 -2.75 -12.29
CA PRO A 626 -37.75 -3.29 -10.95
C PRO A 626 -37.14 -2.38 -9.88
N ALA A 627 -37.41 -2.68 -8.61
CA ALA A 627 -36.69 -2.07 -7.48
C ALA A 627 -35.18 -2.37 -7.55
N GLY A 628 -34.35 -1.48 -7.00
CA GLY A 628 -32.90 -1.62 -6.97
C GLY A 628 -32.14 -0.29 -7.08
N ASP A 629 -30.82 -0.36 -7.22
CA ASP A 629 -29.99 0.83 -7.36
C ASP A 629 -29.86 1.27 -8.82
N TYR A 630 -29.95 2.58 -9.03
CA TYR A 630 -29.91 3.20 -10.35
C TYR A 630 -29.02 4.45 -10.34
N GLY A 631 -28.44 4.76 -11.50
CA GLY A 631 -27.78 6.03 -11.78
C GLY A 631 -28.43 6.72 -12.97
N VAL A 632 -28.65 8.03 -12.87
CA VAL A 632 -29.09 8.88 -13.99
C VAL A 632 -27.99 9.88 -14.30
N VAL A 633 -27.41 9.78 -15.49
CA VAL A 633 -26.40 10.71 -15.99
C VAL A 633 -27.08 11.85 -16.72
N ILE A 634 -26.78 13.08 -16.31
CA ILE A 634 -27.21 14.31 -16.98
C ILE A 634 -25.95 14.96 -17.55
N GLU A 635 -25.77 14.87 -18.87
CA GLU A 635 -24.64 15.50 -19.54
C GLU A 635 -24.85 17.04 -19.49
N CYS A 636 -23.89 17.76 -18.89
CA CYS A 636 -23.73 19.22 -18.94
C CYS A 636 -24.72 20.14 -18.16
N ALA A 637 -25.13 19.79 -16.93
CA ALA A 637 -25.64 20.82 -16.01
C ALA A 637 -24.53 21.85 -15.68
N SER A 638 -24.83 23.15 -15.73
CA SER A 638 -23.89 24.19 -15.29
C SER A 638 -23.63 24.07 -13.78
N THR A 639 -22.46 24.54 -13.33
CA THR A 639 -21.98 24.53 -11.92
C THR A 639 -22.94 25.07 -10.88
N ASP A 640 -23.90 25.85 -11.32
CA ASP A 640 -24.87 26.59 -10.52
C ASP A 640 -26.32 26.12 -10.75
N THR A 641 -26.50 24.94 -11.36
CA THR A 641 -27.82 24.30 -11.51
C THR A 641 -28.04 23.31 -10.37
N ALA A 642 -29.02 23.58 -9.50
CA ALA A 642 -29.45 22.59 -8.51
C ALA A 642 -30.31 21.53 -9.22
N VAL A 643 -30.01 20.24 -9.01
CA VAL A 643 -30.74 19.12 -9.62
C VAL A 643 -31.28 18.19 -8.53
N ALA A 644 -32.53 17.75 -8.69
CA ALA A 644 -33.16 16.75 -7.82
C ALA A 644 -33.84 15.66 -8.66
N ILE A 645 -33.73 14.41 -8.22
CA ILE A 645 -34.26 13.24 -8.92
C ILE A 645 -35.33 12.56 -8.07
N ALA A 646 -36.40 12.17 -8.75
CA ALA A 646 -37.53 11.46 -8.22
C ALA A 646 -37.88 10.30 -9.16
N VAL A 647 -38.35 9.17 -8.62
CA VAL A 647 -38.96 8.10 -9.42
C VAL A 647 -40.37 7.82 -8.94
N ALA A 648 -41.26 7.57 -9.89
CA ALA A 648 -42.68 7.30 -9.62
C ALA A 648 -42.99 5.80 -9.78
N PRO A 649 -43.62 5.15 -8.78
CA PRO A 649 -43.94 3.74 -8.82
C PRO A 649 -44.91 3.41 -9.97
N ALA A 650 -44.82 2.16 -10.44
CA ALA A 650 -45.59 1.68 -11.58
C ALA A 650 -47.11 1.68 -11.35
N ASP A 651 -47.54 1.53 -10.09
CA ASP A 651 -48.94 1.43 -9.65
C ASP A 651 -49.55 2.77 -9.19
N ASP A 652 -48.73 3.76 -8.82
CA ASP A 652 -49.20 5.10 -8.44
C ASP A 652 -48.20 6.21 -8.83
N ARG A 653 -48.43 6.83 -10.00
CA ARG A 653 -47.57 7.88 -10.56
C ARG A 653 -47.58 9.20 -9.76
N THR A 654 -48.37 9.29 -8.69
CA THR A 654 -48.45 10.48 -7.83
C THR A 654 -47.51 10.43 -6.62
N LYS A 655 -46.87 9.28 -6.37
CA LYS A 655 -45.97 9.06 -5.22
C LYS A 655 -44.50 9.07 -5.63
N LEU A 656 -43.64 9.48 -4.70
CA LEU A 656 -42.19 9.47 -4.85
C LEU A 656 -41.57 8.33 -4.04
N LEU A 657 -40.74 7.49 -4.67
CA LEU A 657 -40.06 6.36 -4.01
C LEU A 657 -38.58 6.26 -4.40
N GLY A 658 -37.73 7.05 -3.76
CA GLY A 658 -36.28 6.91 -3.92
C GLY A 658 -35.53 7.38 -2.69
N THR A 659 -34.45 6.68 -2.31
CA THR A 659 -33.48 7.17 -1.32
C THR A 659 -32.19 7.55 -2.03
N TRP A 660 -31.69 8.77 -1.77
CA TRP A 660 -30.40 9.23 -2.31
C TRP A 660 -29.25 8.41 -1.73
N LEU A 661 -28.39 7.87 -2.60
CA LEU A 661 -27.21 7.07 -2.22
C LEU A 661 -25.95 7.93 -2.17
N GLY A 662 -26.02 9.08 -1.50
CA GLY A 662 -24.87 9.97 -1.31
C GLY A 662 -23.77 9.39 -0.42
N PRO A 663 -22.58 10.01 -0.39
CA PRO A 663 -21.44 9.49 0.34
C PRO A 663 -21.70 9.42 1.86
N PRO A 664 -21.08 8.45 2.57
CA PRO A 664 -21.21 8.31 4.02
C PRO A 664 -20.46 9.46 4.72
N GLY A 665 -21.17 10.54 5.04
CA GLY A 665 -20.56 11.67 5.73
C GLY A 665 -21.49 12.87 5.84
N GLY A 666 -22.39 12.85 6.82
CA GLY A 666 -23.17 14.01 7.26
C GLY A 666 -24.65 13.93 6.93
N THR A 667 -25.43 13.28 7.79
CA THR A 667 -26.84 13.64 7.99
C THR A 667 -26.92 15.09 8.49
N GLN A 668 -27.03 16.06 7.59
CA GLN A 668 -27.72 17.31 7.90
C GLN A 668 -29.19 17.12 7.60
N TRP A 669 -30.01 17.20 8.66
CA TRP A 669 -31.45 17.15 8.57
C TRP A 669 -31.97 18.45 7.94
N TYR A 670 -32.12 18.46 6.61
CA TYR A 670 -32.93 19.48 5.94
C TYR A 670 -34.34 18.92 5.70
N ASN A 671 -35.34 19.62 6.22
CA ASN A 671 -36.76 19.26 6.14
C ASN A 671 -37.38 19.50 4.73
N TRP A 672 -36.62 19.31 3.65
CA TRP A 672 -37.04 19.59 2.29
C TRP A 672 -36.59 18.47 1.34
N SER A 673 -37.40 18.22 0.31
CA SER A 673 -37.21 17.38 -0.90
C SER A 673 -35.78 16.87 -1.20
N ILE A 674 -35.66 15.64 -1.70
CA ILE A 674 -34.42 14.90 -2.04
C ILE A 674 -33.40 15.80 -2.79
N THR A 675 -32.53 16.45 -2.02
CA THR A 675 -31.28 17.19 -2.34
C THR A 675 -31.31 18.42 -3.27
N GLU A 676 -30.73 19.52 -2.79
CA GLU A 676 -30.05 20.57 -3.57
C GLU A 676 -28.54 20.27 -3.54
N GLY A 677 -27.92 20.09 -4.71
CA GLY A 677 -26.47 20.08 -4.86
C GLY A 677 -26.07 21.08 -5.93
N GLN A 678 -25.23 22.06 -5.59
CA GLN A 678 -24.52 22.89 -6.57
C GLN A 678 -23.29 22.12 -7.02
N ASN A 679 -23.21 21.65 -8.26
CA ASN A 679 -21.96 21.09 -8.77
C ASN A 679 -21.76 21.25 -10.28
N GLY A 680 -20.51 21.52 -10.63
CA GLY A 680 -19.98 21.67 -11.98
C GLY A 680 -20.04 20.43 -12.83
N VAL A 681 -20.48 20.62 -14.07
CA VAL A 681 -20.14 19.87 -15.29
C VAL A 681 -20.03 18.35 -15.10
N ASN A 682 -21.12 17.67 -15.48
CA ASN A 682 -21.31 16.21 -15.64
C ASN A 682 -21.54 15.43 -14.34
N GLY A 683 -22.72 15.62 -13.75
CA GLY A 683 -23.16 14.90 -12.55
C GLY A 683 -24.21 13.82 -12.86
N ALA A 684 -23.87 12.56 -12.64
CA ALA A 684 -24.85 11.51 -12.43
C ALA A 684 -25.36 11.56 -11.00
N VAL A 685 -26.66 11.32 -10.82
CA VAL A 685 -27.25 11.15 -9.49
C VAL A 685 -27.76 9.73 -9.33
N TYR A 686 -27.38 9.14 -8.20
CA TYR A 686 -27.67 7.76 -7.84
C TYR A 686 -28.81 7.70 -6.84
N PHE A 687 -29.69 6.73 -7.02
CA PHE A 687 -30.82 6.51 -6.14
C PHE A 687 -31.13 5.02 -6.00
N HIS A 688 -31.65 4.65 -4.83
CA HIS A 688 -32.26 3.34 -4.60
C HIS A 688 -33.77 3.43 -4.81
N ALA A 689 -34.28 2.76 -5.84
CA ALA A 689 -35.71 2.58 -6.08
C ALA A 689 -36.25 1.49 -5.14
N LEU A 690 -37.16 1.87 -4.24
CA LEU A 690 -37.74 0.95 -3.26
C LEU A 690 -38.75 -0.02 -3.88
N GLU A 691 -39.37 0.38 -4.99
CA GLU A 691 -40.40 -0.38 -5.71
C GLU A 691 -40.16 -0.26 -7.23
N PRO A 692 -40.80 -1.12 -8.04
CA PRO A 692 -40.76 -0.96 -9.49
C PRO A 692 -41.31 0.40 -9.93
N PHE A 693 -40.62 1.07 -10.86
CA PHE A 693 -40.94 2.43 -11.30
C PHE A 693 -41.02 2.53 -12.83
N VAL A 694 -41.81 3.50 -13.32
CA VAL A 694 -42.07 3.72 -14.75
C VAL A 694 -41.73 5.13 -15.21
N GLU A 695 -41.30 6.00 -14.30
CA GLU A 695 -41.08 7.40 -14.59
C GLU A 695 -39.93 7.96 -13.75
N ILE A 696 -39.15 8.84 -14.36
CA ILE A 696 -38.10 9.62 -13.71
C ILE A 696 -38.47 11.09 -13.85
N VAL A 697 -38.48 11.81 -12.73
CA VAL A 697 -38.72 13.26 -12.70
C VAL A 697 -37.44 13.94 -12.24
N LEU A 698 -36.88 14.78 -13.11
CA LEU A 698 -35.79 15.69 -12.77
C LEU A 698 -36.38 17.06 -12.51
N ARG A 699 -35.91 17.76 -11.47
CA ARG A 699 -36.16 19.19 -11.31
C ARG A 699 -34.85 19.97 -11.31
N THR A 700 -34.86 21.15 -11.92
CA THR A 700 -33.68 22.02 -12.02
C THR A 700 -34.02 23.50 -11.79
N THR A 701 -33.08 24.31 -11.31
CA THR A 701 -33.25 25.78 -11.19
C THR A 701 -33.03 26.54 -12.51
N LYS A 702 -32.54 25.84 -13.54
CA LYS A 702 -32.24 26.41 -14.86
C LYS A 702 -32.81 25.55 -15.97
N GLU A 703 -33.19 26.20 -17.07
CA GLU A 703 -33.62 25.51 -18.29
C GLU A 703 -32.46 24.69 -18.86
N LEU A 704 -32.72 23.44 -19.24
CA LEU A 704 -31.78 22.61 -19.98
C LEU A 704 -31.80 23.10 -21.43
N ALA A 705 -30.74 23.81 -21.83
CA ALA A 705 -30.68 24.48 -23.13
C ALA A 705 -30.84 23.48 -24.28
N THR A 706 -31.68 23.78 -25.27
CA THR A 706 -31.95 22.85 -26.39
C THR A 706 -30.76 22.64 -27.35
N THR A 707 -29.75 23.53 -27.35
CA THR A 707 -28.58 23.44 -28.25
C THR A 707 -27.41 24.28 -27.75
N TYR A 708 -26.19 23.72 -27.77
CA TYR A 708 -24.92 24.46 -27.72
C TYR A 708 -24.13 24.17 -29.00
N ARG A 709 -23.60 25.20 -29.66
CA ARG A 709 -22.67 25.07 -30.80
C ARG A 709 -21.24 25.20 -30.30
N THR A 710 -20.48 24.12 -30.35
CA THR A 710 -19.05 24.18 -30.67
C THR A 710 -18.89 23.65 -32.10
N GLU A 711 -17.87 24.11 -32.83
CA GLU A 711 -17.80 24.14 -34.30
C GLU A 711 -18.11 22.84 -35.07
N ASP A 712 -18.22 21.65 -34.44
CA ASP A 712 -18.47 20.39 -35.15
C ASP A 712 -19.52 19.41 -34.54
N VAL A 713 -20.35 19.79 -33.56
CA VAL A 713 -21.41 18.86 -33.05
C VAL A 713 -22.71 19.57 -32.67
N ILE A 714 -23.84 19.16 -33.26
CA ILE A 714 -25.19 19.44 -32.75
C ILE A 714 -25.58 18.28 -31.83
N ARG A 715 -25.91 18.54 -30.56
CA ARG A 715 -26.57 17.58 -29.67
C ARG A 715 -27.87 18.16 -29.15
N ASP A 716 -28.90 17.33 -28.99
CA ASP A 716 -30.11 17.62 -28.21
C ASP A 716 -29.83 17.27 -26.74
N TRP A 717 -29.98 18.25 -25.84
CA TRP A 717 -29.51 18.20 -24.43
C TRP A 717 -30.59 17.66 -23.48
N ARG A 718 -31.68 17.14 -24.04
CA ARG A 718 -32.87 16.63 -23.36
C ARG A 718 -32.81 15.14 -23.08
N GLU A 719 -31.75 14.45 -23.49
CA GLU A 719 -31.63 13.00 -23.37
C GLU A 719 -30.83 12.62 -22.12
N ILE A 720 -31.30 11.63 -21.34
CA ILE A 720 -30.59 11.14 -20.15
C ILE A 720 -30.15 9.69 -20.32
N GLN A 721 -29.10 9.31 -19.59
CA GLN A 721 -28.67 7.91 -19.52
C GLN A 721 -29.08 7.30 -18.19
N LEU A 722 -29.83 6.20 -18.21
CA LEU A 722 -30.22 5.42 -17.04
C LEU A 722 -29.41 4.12 -16.97
N ILE A 723 -28.89 3.82 -15.78
CA ILE A 723 -28.02 2.68 -15.51
C ILE A 723 -28.60 1.89 -14.33
N ARG A 724 -28.83 0.58 -14.50
CA ARG A 724 -29.22 -0.33 -13.40
C ARG A 724 -27.99 -1.02 -12.80
N LEU A 725 -27.80 -0.90 -11.49
CA LEU A 725 -26.64 -1.51 -10.82
C LEU A 725 -26.90 -2.98 -10.47
N ASN A 726 -25.82 -3.77 -10.44
CA ASN A 726 -25.88 -5.18 -10.04
C ASN A 726 -26.12 -5.28 -8.50
N PRO A 727 -27.05 -6.12 -8.03
CA PRO A 727 -27.30 -6.35 -6.60
C PRO A 727 -26.07 -6.75 -5.77
N ALA A 728 -25.06 -7.37 -6.37
CA ALA A 728 -23.79 -7.72 -5.70
C ALA A 728 -22.84 -6.52 -5.50
N HIS A 729 -23.17 -5.34 -6.03
CA HIS A 729 -22.39 -4.11 -5.96
C HIS A 729 -23.16 -2.97 -5.26
N GLN A 730 -24.16 -3.33 -4.45
CA GLN A 730 -24.96 -2.38 -3.67
C GLN A 730 -24.06 -1.59 -2.72
N MET A 731 -24.22 -0.26 -2.73
CA MET A 731 -23.65 0.56 -1.67
C MET A 731 -24.31 0.15 -0.34
N PRO A 732 -23.57 0.08 0.79
CA PRO A 732 -24.18 -0.18 2.09
C PRO A 732 -25.23 0.90 2.37
N VAL A 733 -26.51 0.54 2.26
CA VAL A 733 -27.64 1.46 2.48
C VAL A 733 -27.72 1.73 3.99
N PRO A 734 -27.60 2.99 4.45
CA PRO A 734 -27.92 3.32 5.84
C PRO A 734 -29.36 2.87 6.14
N LYS A 735 -29.68 2.43 7.37
CA LYS A 735 -31.07 2.15 7.76
C LYS A 735 -31.90 3.44 7.61
N VAL A 736 -32.66 3.58 6.53
CA VAL A 736 -33.54 4.73 6.30
C VAL A 736 -34.98 4.36 6.68
N ASN A 737 -35.58 5.18 7.54
CA ASN A 737 -37.01 5.15 7.80
C ASN A 737 -37.73 5.78 6.60
N SER A 738 -38.63 5.02 5.95
CA SER A 738 -39.44 5.49 4.82
C SER A 738 -40.21 6.78 5.16
N ARG A 739 -40.08 7.83 4.35
CA ARG A 739 -40.98 8.99 4.34
C ARG A 739 -41.53 9.22 2.93
N PHE A 740 -42.85 9.32 2.84
CA PHE A 740 -43.58 9.71 1.63
C PHE A 740 -43.65 11.24 1.54
N VAL A 741 -43.49 11.81 0.34
CA VAL A 741 -43.74 13.23 0.06
C VAL A 741 -44.71 13.30 -1.11
N GLU A 742 -45.86 13.96 -0.92
CA GLU A 742 -46.82 14.24 -2.00
C GLU A 742 -46.31 15.39 -2.88
N MET A 743 -46.37 15.23 -4.20
CA MET A 743 -46.06 16.31 -5.15
C MET A 743 -47.29 17.21 -5.31
N PRO A 744 -47.12 18.54 -5.48
CA PRO A 744 -48.19 19.38 -6.02
C PRO A 744 -48.60 18.89 -7.41
N GLN A 745 -49.91 18.92 -7.69
CA GLN A 745 -50.51 18.48 -8.96
C GLN A 745 -49.99 19.24 -10.18
#